data_AF-A0A2P5TPK4-F1
#
_entry.id   AF-A0A2P5TPK4-F1
#
_cell.length_a   1.000
_cell.length_b   1.000
_cell.length_c   1.000
_cell.angle_alpha   90.00
_cell.angle_beta   90.00
_cell.angle_gamma   90.00
#
_symmetry.space_group_name_H-M   'P 1'
#
loop_
_entity.id
_entity.type
_entity.pdbx_description
1 polymer ?
#
loop_
_entity_poly.entity_id
_entity_poly.type
_entity_poly.pdbx_seq_one_letter_code
_entity_poly.pdbx_strand_id
1 'polypeptide(L)'
;MGPLFSLGLGALEQRYRGYRRQGSSVAAAGLCCAGLILAWSLFRLESPGWQALRSQVRYWFPHLSPERPRLGDGLRYLLQTSWLLLTCPAGQKKPIWAAWSARLRGAGDRRRRPVRIPDRPKPDTAQRAPAGQLRRAGRMLMLLIAALLALLCISQPFDIQTQLVFVLVLWAMAMVVRRMPGRFASLLMIMLSLLVSCRYLWWRYTSTLNWDDPLSLFFGLLLLAAETYAWLVLVLGYFQSLWPLHRQPTPLTMPSAEWPTIDIMVPTYNEPLSVVKPTIYAALGIDWPQDKLNIYLLDDGDRASFRAFAEEAGVQYIARPTHEHAKAGNLNYAMRQASGEFVAIFDCDHVPTRTFLQLTMGWFFKDKKLAMLQTPHHFFSPDPFERNLGRFGHTPNEGSLFYGLLQDGNDMWDATFFCGSCAVIRRSALDEVGGIAVETVTEDAHTSLRLHRLGYTSAYIRIPQAAGLATESLSAHIGQRIRWARGMVQIFRLDNPLLGKGLKLTQRLCYANAMLHFLSGIPRLIFLTAPLAFLLLNAYIIYAPALAIALYMLPHMIHANLTNSRIQGKYRYSFWSEVYESVLAWYIARPTTVALLNPHKGTFNVTAKGGLVDKAHVDWEISRPYLVLVLLNLCGLIAGGWRLAYGDAAEIPTVILSIGWVLFNMLILGGAIAVAVEARQVRQSHRVDIALPAAIKRRGGHLFPCTLRDYSDGGVGIKLRQDDILREGERVTLLLRQGLRECTFPATVMRRFGTGIGLQLSNLTREQHIEFIQCTFARADTWARWQDEFDRDKPMASLTDVLALGWSGFQSLLDYLPSPLARLFVGVSRLLVWLRSFLPRTPRTDMLLPGSERALVQP
;
A
#
# COMPACT_ATOMS: atom_id res chain seq x y z
N MET A 1 -56.36 -32.80 24.97
CA MET A 1 -55.29 -32.36 24.01
C MET A 1 -55.81 -31.57 22.79
N GLY A 2 -57.12 -31.29 22.64
CA GLY A 2 -57.68 -30.58 21.47
C GLY A 2 -57.47 -29.05 21.37
N PRO A 3 -57.46 -28.24 22.46
CA PRO A 3 -57.42 -26.77 22.33
C PRO A 3 -56.01 -26.18 22.13
N LEU A 4 -54.97 -26.86 22.60
CA LEU A 4 -53.56 -26.41 22.43
C LEU A 4 -53.03 -26.69 21.02
N PHE A 5 -53.50 -27.76 20.37
CA PHE A 5 -53.11 -28.12 19.01
C PHE A 5 -53.72 -27.17 17.96
N SER A 6 -54.97 -26.73 18.17
CA SER A 6 -55.64 -25.79 17.27
C SER A 6 -55.04 -24.37 17.32
N LEU A 7 -54.61 -23.91 18.49
CA LEU A 7 -53.90 -22.63 18.67
C LEU A 7 -52.53 -22.61 17.96
N GLY A 8 -51.79 -23.72 18.00
CA GLY A 8 -50.49 -23.85 17.32
C GLY A 8 -50.59 -23.84 15.79
N LEU A 9 -51.59 -24.53 15.24
CA LEU A 9 -51.86 -24.57 13.80
C LEU A 9 -52.31 -23.21 13.24
N GLY A 10 -53.17 -22.48 13.96
CA GLY A 10 -53.61 -21.14 13.55
C GLY A 10 -52.47 -20.12 13.49
N ALA A 11 -51.53 -20.17 14.45
CA ALA A 11 -50.37 -19.30 14.46
C ALA A 11 -49.37 -19.62 13.31
N LEU A 12 -49.18 -20.90 12.98
CA LEU A 12 -48.37 -21.34 11.84
C LEU A 12 -48.98 -20.91 10.50
N GLU A 13 -50.29 -21.02 10.36
CA GLU A 13 -51.01 -20.60 9.16
C GLU A 13 -50.92 -19.08 8.96
N GLN A 14 -51.13 -18.30 10.03
CA GLN A 14 -50.98 -16.85 10.00
C GLN A 14 -49.56 -16.43 9.59
N ARG A 15 -48.54 -17.14 10.09
CA ARG A 15 -47.13 -16.87 9.78
C ARG A 15 -46.76 -17.25 8.35
N TYR A 16 -47.26 -18.39 7.86
CA TYR A 16 -47.12 -18.79 6.45
C TYR A 16 -47.75 -17.77 5.51
N ARG A 17 -48.98 -17.32 5.78
CA ARG A 17 -49.65 -16.25 5.02
C ARG A 17 -48.87 -14.93 5.09
N GLY A 18 -48.27 -14.61 6.23
CA GLY A 18 -47.36 -13.47 6.40
C GLY A 18 -46.14 -13.53 5.46
N TYR A 19 -45.42 -14.66 5.43
CA TYR A 19 -44.27 -14.86 4.53
C TYR A 19 -44.66 -14.76 3.05
N ARG A 20 -45.84 -15.24 2.69
CA ARG A 20 -46.38 -15.15 1.32
C ARG A 20 -46.70 -13.72 0.93
N ARG A 21 -47.31 -12.93 1.83
CA ARG A 21 -47.59 -11.49 1.61
C ARG A 21 -46.32 -10.66 1.40
N GLN A 22 -45.22 -11.05 2.05
CA GLN A 22 -43.92 -10.39 1.88
C GLN A 22 -43.11 -10.92 0.67
N GLY A 23 -43.69 -11.79 -0.16
CA GLY A 23 -43.07 -12.24 -1.42
C GLY A 23 -42.07 -13.38 -1.28
N SER A 24 -42.29 -14.31 -0.35
CA SER A 24 -41.53 -15.57 -0.20
C SER A 24 -42.11 -16.69 -1.08
N SER A 25 -41.26 -17.55 -1.65
CA SER A 25 -41.72 -18.69 -2.46
C SER A 25 -42.45 -19.74 -1.60
N VAL A 26 -43.32 -20.55 -2.22
CA VAL A 26 -44.08 -21.61 -1.53
C VAL A 26 -43.15 -22.57 -0.80
N ALA A 27 -42.11 -23.04 -1.49
CA ALA A 27 -41.12 -23.94 -0.94
C ALA A 27 -40.32 -23.32 0.22
N ALA A 28 -39.92 -22.04 0.12
CA ALA A 28 -39.20 -21.36 1.21
C ALA A 28 -40.08 -21.18 2.46
N ALA A 29 -41.34 -20.76 2.26
CA ALA A 29 -42.28 -20.58 3.35
C ALA A 29 -42.63 -21.91 4.03
N GLY A 30 -42.83 -22.98 3.25
CA GLY A 30 -43.09 -24.33 3.76
C GLY A 30 -41.91 -24.91 4.56
N LEU A 31 -40.69 -24.84 4.02
CA LEU A 31 -39.48 -25.33 4.69
C LEU A 31 -39.19 -24.56 5.99
N CYS A 32 -39.41 -23.25 6.01
CA CYS A 32 -39.21 -22.44 7.21
C CYS A 32 -40.25 -22.78 8.30
N CYS A 33 -41.53 -22.96 7.93
CA CYS A 33 -42.56 -23.41 8.86
C CYS A 33 -42.29 -24.82 9.41
N ALA A 34 -41.85 -25.76 8.55
CA ALA A 34 -41.45 -27.10 8.98
C ALA A 34 -40.24 -27.06 9.95
N GLY A 35 -39.24 -26.24 9.65
CA GLY A 35 -38.09 -26.02 10.53
C GLY A 35 -38.47 -25.41 11.89
N LEU A 36 -39.45 -24.50 11.91
CA LEU A 36 -39.98 -23.93 13.16
C LEU A 36 -40.71 -24.98 14.01
N ILE A 37 -41.50 -25.87 13.38
CA ILE A 37 -42.16 -26.99 14.07
C ILE A 37 -41.10 -27.91 14.71
N LEU A 38 -40.08 -28.28 13.94
CA LEU A 38 -38.94 -29.05 14.44
C LEU A 38 -38.22 -28.36 15.61
N ALA A 39 -37.93 -27.06 15.49
CA ALA A 39 -37.28 -26.32 16.56
C ALA A 39 -38.13 -26.23 17.84
N TRP A 40 -39.45 -26.07 17.72
CA TRP A 40 -40.38 -26.10 18.86
C TRP A 40 -40.49 -27.49 19.50
N SER A 41 -40.34 -28.56 18.70
CA SER A 41 -40.36 -29.94 19.22
C SER A 41 -39.07 -30.34 19.93
N LEU A 42 -37.92 -29.78 19.51
CA LEU A 42 -36.59 -30.15 20.01
C LEU A 42 -36.05 -29.21 21.09
N PHE A 43 -36.51 -27.95 21.13
CA PHE A 43 -35.99 -26.93 22.02
C PHE A 43 -37.11 -26.19 22.78
N ARG A 44 -36.88 -25.89 24.06
CA ARG A 44 -37.74 -24.97 24.85
C ARG A 44 -37.47 -23.51 24.45
N LEU A 45 -37.98 -23.12 23.29
CA LEU A 45 -37.84 -21.77 22.72
C LEU A 45 -38.49 -20.66 23.57
N GLU A 46 -39.30 -21.04 24.55
CA GLU A 46 -39.95 -20.15 25.53
C GLU A 46 -39.02 -19.78 26.69
N SER A 47 -37.88 -20.44 26.85
CA SER A 47 -36.95 -20.14 27.96
C SER A 47 -36.29 -18.75 27.79
N PRO A 48 -35.91 -18.08 28.91
CA PRO A 48 -35.35 -16.73 28.87
C PRO A 48 -34.12 -16.59 27.96
N GLY A 49 -33.29 -17.63 27.87
CA GLY A 49 -32.11 -17.66 26.99
C GLY A 49 -32.46 -17.64 25.50
N TRP A 50 -33.46 -18.40 25.08
CA TRP A 50 -33.92 -18.39 23.69
C TRP A 50 -34.69 -17.12 23.32
N GLN A 51 -35.43 -16.54 24.27
CA GLN A 51 -36.09 -15.24 24.07
C GLN A 51 -35.07 -14.11 23.88
N ALA A 52 -33.99 -14.10 24.67
CA ALA A 52 -32.89 -13.13 24.53
C ALA A 52 -32.14 -13.28 23.19
N LEU A 53 -31.94 -14.52 22.72
CA LEU A 53 -31.36 -14.75 21.40
C LEU A 53 -32.31 -14.31 20.27
N ARG A 54 -33.61 -14.58 20.43
CA ARG A 54 -34.66 -14.24 19.45
C ARG A 54 -34.84 -12.74 19.27
N SER A 55 -34.68 -11.94 20.33
CA SER A 55 -34.72 -10.47 20.25
C SER A 55 -33.51 -9.88 19.52
N GLN A 56 -32.41 -10.64 19.42
CA GLN A 56 -31.16 -10.22 18.77
C GLN A 56 -30.88 -10.92 17.42
N VAL A 57 -31.87 -11.57 16.81
CA VAL A 57 -31.68 -12.33 15.55
C VAL A 57 -31.10 -11.46 14.43
N ARG A 58 -31.52 -10.20 14.30
CA ARG A 58 -30.98 -9.28 13.28
C ARG A 58 -29.52 -8.89 13.52
N TYR A 59 -29.04 -8.93 14.76
CA TYR A 59 -27.64 -8.68 15.09
C TYR A 59 -26.77 -9.90 14.76
N TRP A 60 -27.21 -11.11 15.14
CA TRP A 60 -26.46 -12.35 14.91
C TRP A 60 -26.55 -12.86 13.46
N PHE A 61 -27.67 -12.59 12.77
CA PHE A 61 -27.98 -13.05 11.41
C PHE A 61 -28.37 -11.89 10.48
N PRO A 62 -27.47 -10.91 10.22
CA PRO A 62 -27.82 -9.67 9.52
C PRO A 62 -28.14 -9.81 8.03
N HIS A 63 -27.82 -10.96 7.42
CA HIS A 63 -28.09 -11.25 6.00
C HIS A 63 -29.37 -12.07 5.78
N LEU A 64 -30.03 -12.46 6.88
CA LEU A 64 -31.26 -13.23 6.86
C LEU A 64 -32.43 -12.34 7.26
N SER A 65 -33.54 -12.44 6.52
CA SER A 65 -34.78 -11.74 6.85
C SER A 65 -35.74 -12.71 7.53
N PRO A 66 -36.07 -12.53 8.82
CA PRO A 66 -37.02 -13.38 9.52
C PRO A 66 -38.44 -13.28 8.95
N GLU A 67 -38.74 -12.21 8.22
CA GLU A 67 -40.06 -11.88 7.71
C GLU A 67 -40.24 -12.28 6.24
N ARG A 68 -39.13 -12.46 5.50
CA ARG A 68 -39.11 -12.91 4.10
C ARG A 68 -38.11 -14.05 3.88
N PRO A 69 -38.42 -15.28 4.31
CA PRO A 69 -37.53 -16.43 4.13
C PRO A 69 -37.30 -16.76 2.65
N ARG A 70 -36.05 -17.09 2.32
CA ARG A 70 -35.62 -17.49 0.98
C ARG A 70 -35.22 -18.97 0.94
N LEU A 71 -35.27 -19.55 -0.26
CA LEU A 71 -34.72 -20.88 -0.50
C LEU A 71 -33.22 -20.88 -0.14
N GLY A 72 -32.80 -21.84 0.69
CA GLY A 72 -31.44 -21.97 1.21
C GLY A 72 -31.18 -21.30 2.56
N ASP A 73 -32.14 -20.59 3.17
CA ASP A 73 -31.92 -19.91 4.45
C ASP A 73 -31.53 -20.87 5.59
N GLY A 74 -32.02 -22.12 5.58
CA GLY A 74 -31.58 -23.14 6.55
C GLY A 74 -30.07 -23.41 6.49
N LEU A 75 -29.49 -23.47 5.29
CA LEU A 75 -28.04 -23.61 5.10
C LEU A 75 -27.30 -22.34 5.51
N ARG A 76 -27.85 -21.16 5.24
CA ARG A 76 -27.28 -19.87 5.69
C ARG A 76 -27.25 -19.77 7.22
N TYR A 77 -28.32 -20.18 7.90
CA TYR A 77 -28.36 -20.27 9.37
C TYR A 77 -27.29 -21.22 9.90
N LEU A 78 -27.12 -22.40 9.28
CA LEU A 78 -26.07 -23.36 9.64
C LEU A 78 -24.67 -22.76 9.48
N LEU A 79 -24.33 -22.25 8.28
CA LEU A 79 -23.02 -21.69 7.98
C LEU A 79 -22.68 -20.50 8.87
N GLN A 80 -23.63 -19.58 9.09
CA GLN A 80 -23.47 -18.45 10.01
C GLN A 80 -23.26 -18.91 11.45
N THR A 81 -24.03 -19.91 11.91
CA THR A 81 -23.91 -20.43 13.28
C THR A 81 -22.56 -21.12 13.48
N SER A 82 -22.14 -21.97 12.55
CA SER A 82 -20.81 -22.60 12.56
C SER A 82 -19.69 -21.55 12.55
N TRP A 83 -19.83 -20.51 11.74
CA TRP A 83 -18.86 -19.41 11.70
C TRP A 83 -18.81 -18.61 13.00
N LEU A 84 -19.96 -18.27 13.60
CA LEU A 84 -20.03 -17.60 14.90
C LEU A 84 -19.39 -18.45 16.01
N LEU A 85 -19.59 -19.77 15.99
CA LEU A 85 -18.94 -20.69 16.94
C LEU A 85 -17.40 -20.69 16.82
N LEU A 86 -16.86 -20.47 15.61
CA LEU A 86 -15.43 -20.44 15.34
C LEU A 86 -14.79 -19.06 15.55
N THR A 87 -15.56 -17.98 15.40
CA THR A 87 -15.02 -16.61 15.29
C THR A 87 -15.49 -15.64 16.36
N CYS A 88 -16.61 -15.90 17.05
CA CYS A 88 -17.00 -15.06 18.18
C CYS A 88 -15.99 -15.24 19.31
N PRO A 89 -15.30 -14.18 19.74
CA PRO A 89 -14.66 -14.20 21.03
C PRO A 89 -15.79 -14.37 22.05
N ALA A 90 -15.72 -15.43 22.87
CA ALA A 90 -16.66 -15.62 23.97
C ALA A 90 -16.71 -14.31 24.79
N GLY A 91 -17.85 -13.62 24.72
CA GLY A 91 -18.11 -12.41 25.50
C GLY A 91 -17.96 -12.72 26.98
N GLN A 92 -17.01 -12.01 27.61
CA GLN A 92 -16.73 -11.98 29.05
C GLN A 92 -16.59 -13.35 29.74
N LYS A 93 -15.46 -14.03 29.51
CA LYS A 93 -14.95 -14.93 30.56
C LYS A 93 -14.38 -14.10 31.70
N LYS A 94 -15.01 -14.20 32.89
CA LYS A 94 -14.37 -13.96 34.19
C LYS A 94 -13.00 -14.65 34.24
N PRO A 95 -12.02 -14.09 34.96
CA PRO A 95 -10.61 -14.36 34.68
C PRO A 95 -10.12 -15.60 35.41
N ILE A 96 -10.28 -16.78 34.80
CA ILE A 96 -9.67 -18.01 35.32
C ILE A 96 -8.12 -17.91 35.22
N TRP A 97 -7.59 -17.12 34.30
CA TRP A 97 -6.14 -16.94 34.14
C TRP A 97 -5.56 -15.89 35.12
N ALA A 98 -6.40 -15.02 35.70
CA ALA A 98 -6.00 -14.20 36.86
C ALA A 98 -5.87 -15.05 38.13
N ALA A 99 -6.69 -16.10 38.29
CA ALA A 99 -6.57 -17.02 39.41
C ALA A 99 -5.31 -17.89 39.35
N TRP A 100 -4.89 -18.32 38.15
CA TRP A 100 -3.63 -19.05 37.95
C TRP A 100 -2.39 -18.14 38.07
N SER A 101 -2.44 -16.90 37.57
CA SER A 101 -1.35 -15.94 37.75
C SER A 101 -1.30 -15.30 39.16
N ALA A 102 -2.39 -15.34 39.92
CA ALA A 102 -2.42 -14.98 41.34
C ALA A 102 -1.94 -16.14 42.24
N ARG A 103 -2.25 -17.41 41.91
CA ARG A 103 -1.67 -18.57 42.60
C ARG A 103 -0.17 -18.74 42.35
N LEU A 104 0.32 -18.41 41.14
CA LEU A 104 1.75 -18.42 40.83
C LEU A 104 2.50 -17.20 41.39
N ARG A 105 1.80 -16.08 41.66
CA ARG A 105 2.38 -14.93 42.39
C ARG A 105 2.31 -15.08 43.91
N GLY A 106 1.38 -15.88 44.43
CA GLY A 106 1.26 -16.19 45.86
C GLY A 106 2.25 -17.22 46.42
N ALA A 107 2.99 -17.91 45.55
CA ALA A 107 4.03 -18.88 45.98
C ALA A 107 5.47 -18.35 45.84
N GLY A 108 5.65 -17.11 45.37
CA GLY A 108 6.96 -16.49 45.13
C GLY A 108 7.42 -15.48 46.19
N ASP A 109 6.62 -15.23 47.23
CA ASP A 109 6.83 -14.11 48.16
C ASP A 109 7.23 -14.50 49.59
N ARG A 110 7.84 -15.68 49.76
CA ARG A 110 8.53 -16.04 51.01
C ARG A 110 9.95 -16.50 50.71
N ARG A 111 10.81 -15.54 50.38
CA ARG A 111 12.27 -15.50 50.64
C ARG A 111 12.91 -14.40 49.78
N ARG A 112 12.65 -13.14 50.10
CA ARG A 112 13.55 -12.04 49.77
C ARG A 112 14.24 -11.59 51.05
N ARG A 113 15.34 -12.28 51.40
CA ARG A 113 16.36 -11.67 52.26
C ARG A 113 16.97 -10.49 51.49
N PRO A 114 17.25 -9.34 52.13
CA PRO A 114 17.96 -8.27 51.45
C PRO A 114 19.39 -8.75 51.20
N VAL A 115 19.70 -9.10 49.94
CA VAL A 115 21.09 -9.21 49.51
C VAL A 115 21.60 -7.78 49.36
N ARG A 116 22.43 -7.37 50.32
CA ARG A 116 23.21 -6.14 50.28
C ARG A 116 24.11 -6.23 49.04
N ILE A 117 23.78 -5.47 48.00
CA ILE A 117 24.63 -5.32 46.82
C ILE A 117 25.86 -4.52 47.29
N PRO A 118 27.08 -5.05 47.21
CA PRO A 118 28.27 -4.26 47.51
C PRO A 118 28.39 -3.15 46.45
N ASP A 119 28.78 -1.96 46.89
CA ASP A 119 29.12 -0.85 46.01
C ASP A 119 30.05 -1.31 44.89
N ARG A 120 29.71 -0.93 43.65
CA ARG A 120 30.59 -1.12 42.51
C ARG A 120 31.90 -0.38 42.80
N PRO A 121 33.07 -1.05 42.75
CA PRO A 121 34.33 -0.33 42.76
C PRO A 121 34.41 0.53 41.50
N LYS A 122 34.93 1.74 41.65
CA LYS A 122 35.37 2.59 40.52
C LYS A 122 36.29 1.76 39.60
N PRO A 123 36.23 1.95 38.28
CA PRO A 123 37.08 1.19 37.38
C PRO A 123 38.53 1.66 37.56
N ASP A 124 39.31 0.88 38.29
CA ASP A 124 40.76 0.96 38.27
C ASP A 124 41.26 0.62 36.86
N THR A 125 42.17 1.46 36.40
CA THR A 125 43.00 1.29 35.21
C THR A 125 43.87 0.05 35.37
N ALA A 126 43.34 -1.12 34.99
CA ALA A 126 44.12 -2.36 34.91
C ALA A 126 43.76 -3.17 33.65
N GLN A 127 44.69 -3.11 32.68
CA GLN A 127 45.06 -4.13 31.70
C GLN A 127 43.93 -4.98 31.08
N ARG A 128 43.46 -4.56 29.89
CA ARG A 128 42.62 -5.39 29.00
C ARG A 128 43.47 -6.40 28.21
N ALA A 129 43.39 -7.67 28.60
CA ALA A 129 43.76 -8.84 27.80
C ALA A 129 42.48 -9.57 27.25
N PRO A 130 42.56 -10.57 26.34
CA PRO A 130 41.70 -10.69 25.15
C PRO A 130 40.31 -11.33 25.37
N ALA A 131 39.45 -10.76 26.22
CA ALA A 131 38.06 -11.25 26.42
C ALA A 131 37.13 -11.06 25.19
N GLY A 132 37.54 -10.25 24.21
CA GLY A 132 36.77 -9.99 22.99
C GLY A 132 36.74 -11.15 21.99
N GLN A 133 37.84 -11.91 21.88
CA GLN A 133 37.94 -13.03 20.93
C GLN A 133 37.12 -14.24 21.38
N LEU A 134 37.15 -14.61 22.67
CA LEU A 134 36.37 -15.73 23.21
C LEU A 134 34.85 -15.50 23.06
N ARG A 135 34.38 -14.27 23.29
CA ARG A 135 32.97 -13.87 23.06
C ARG A 135 32.57 -13.83 21.58
N ARG A 136 33.50 -13.54 20.67
CA ARG A 136 33.24 -13.63 19.22
C ARG A 136 33.17 -15.09 18.79
N ALA A 137 34.12 -15.92 19.23
CA ALA A 137 34.14 -17.36 18.97
C ALA A 137 32.85 -18.04 19.47
N GLY A 138 32.42 -17.77 20.71
CA GLY A 138 31.16 -18.29 21.24
C GLY A 138 29.92 -17.88 20.43
N ARG A 139 29.87 -16.63 19.94
CA ARG A 139 28.76 -16.18 19.07
C ARG A 139 28.79 -16.85 17.70
N MET A 140 29.96 -17.01 17.09
CA MET A 140 30.10 -17.73 15.83
C MET A 140 29.69 -19.20 15.98
N LEU A 141 30.08 -19.85 17.08
CA LEU A 141 29.67 -21.22 17.37
C LEU A 141 28.16 -21.35 17.50
N MET A 142 27.49 -20.43 18.23
CA MET A 142 26.02 -20.43 18.34
C MET A 142 25.35 -20.21 16.97
N LEU A 143 25.86 -19.31 16.15
CA LEU A 143 25.34 -19.07 14.80
C LEU A 143 25.51 -20.31 13.91
N LEU A 144 26.65 -20.99 14.01
CA LEU A 144 26.92 -22.22 13.28
C LEU A 144 25.98 -23.35 13.72
N ILE A 145 25.78 -23.54 15.02
CA ILE A 145 24.80 -24.52 15.55
C ILE A 145 23.39 -24.19 15.07
N ALA A 146 22.98 -22.92 15.15
CA ALA A 146 21.67 -22.49 14.67
C ALA A 146 21.50 -22.72 13.15
N ALA A 147 22.54 -22.48 12.35
CA ALA A 147 22.54 -22.75 10.93
C ALA A 147 22.44 -24.26 10.62
N LEU A 148 23.15 -25.11 11.37
CA LEU A 148 23.06 -26.57 11.23
C LEU A 148 21.66 -27.09 11.60
N LEU A 149 21.07 -26.57 12.69
CA LEU A 149 19.71 -26.92 13.09
C LEU A 149 18.67 -26.45 12.05
N ALA A 150 18.84 -25.24 11.50
CA ALA A 150 17.98 -24.74 10.44
C ALA A 150 18.10 -25.59 9.18
N LEU A 151 19.33 -25.96 8.79
CA LEU A 151 19.58 -26.85 7.65
C LEU A 151 18.87 -28.19 7.85
N LEU A 152 19.01 -28.82 9.02
CA LEU A 152 18.33 -30.07 9.36
C LEU A 152 16.80 -29.93 9.23
N CYS A 153 16.22 -28.87 9.79
CA CYS A 153 14.78 -28.60 9.69
C CYS A 153 14.30 -28.38 8.24
N ILE A 154 15.14 -27.78 7.39
CA ILE A 154 14.83 -27.52 5.98
C ILE A 154 14.95 -28.79 5.15
N SER A 155 16.02 -29.58 5.34
CA SER A 155 16.39 -30.66 4.44
C SER A 155 15.75 -32.01 4.77
N GLN A 156 15.26 -32.21 6.00
CA GLN A 156 14.73 -33.50 6.43
C GLN A 156 13.48 -33.89 5.63
N PRO A 157 13.48 -35.03 4.91
CA PRO A 157 12.30 -35.51 4.19
C PRO A 157 11.25 -35.96 5.20
N PHE A 158 10.02 -35.48 5.04
CA PHE A 158 8.86 -35.90 5.84
C PHE A 158 7.84 -36.60 4.96
N ASP A 159 7.21 -37.63 5.52
CA ASP A 159 5.95 -38.13 5.01
C ASP A 159 4.83 -37.09 5.19
N ILE A 160 3.70 -37.33 4.55
CA ILE A 160 2.57 -36.39 4.53
C ILE A 160 2.04 -36.10 5.94
N GLN A 161 2.00 -37.09 6.83
CA GLN A 161 1.46 -36.90 8.19
C GLN A 161 2.41 -36.08 9.05
N THR A 162 3.71 -36.37 9.01
CA THR A 162 4.72 -35.59 9.74
C THR A 162 4.78 -34.15 9.23
N GLN A 163 4.71 -33.94 7.91
CA GLN A 163 4.64 -32.60 7.33
C GLN A 163 3.40 -31.83 7.82
N LEU A 164 2.23 -32.46 7.86
CA LEU A 164 1.01 -31.85 8.37
C LEU A 164 1.18 -31.40 9.83
N VAL A 165 1.68 -32.28 10.70
CA VAL A 165 1.93 -31.95 12.12
C VAL A 165 2.92 -30.79 12.24
N PHE A 166 4.03 -30.85 11.51
CA PHE A 166 5.05 -29.81 11.52
C PHE A 166 4.49 -28.44 11.14
N VAL A 167 3.71 -28.38 10.06
CA VAL A 167 3.03 -27.16 9.59
C VAL A 167 2.05 -26.62 10.62
N LEU A 168 1.23 -27.48 11.25
CA LEU A 168 0.27 -27.07 12.26
C LEU A 168 0.96 -26.48 13.50
N VAL A 169 2.09 -27.06 13.92
CA VAL A 169 2.90 -26.55 15.03
C VAL A 169 3.50 -25.19 14.69
N LEU A 170 4.10 -25.04 13.51
CA LEU A 170 4.67 -23.76 13.07
C LEU A 170 3.59 -22.67 12.93
N TRP A 171 2.42 -23.03 12.41
CA TRP A 171 1.28 -22.13 12.33
C TRP A 171 0.80 -21.70 13.72
N ALA A 172 0.64 -22.63 14.66
CA ALA A 172 0.26 -22.32 16.03
C ALA A 172 1.27 -21.38 16.70
N MET A 173 2.57 -21.63 16.52
CA MET A 173 3.64 -20.77 17.01
C MET A 173 3.56 -19.37 16.37
N ALA A 174 3.40 -19.27 15.05
CA ALA A 174 3.26 -17.99 14.36
C ALA A 174 2.04 -17.19 14.87
N MET A 175 0.92 -17.85 15.17
CA MET A 175 -0.27 -17.21 15.73
C MET A 175 -0.05 -16.66 17.15
N VAL A 176 0.77 -17.34 17.97
CA VAL A 176 1.18 -16.84 19.29
C VAL A 176 2.14 -15.66 19.14
N VAL A 177 3.22 -15.83 18.38
CA VAL A 177 4.28 -14.82 18.20
C VAL A 177 3.71 -13.55 17.57
N ARG A 178 2.79 -13.67 16.61
CA ARG A 178 2.11 -12.52 15.99
C ARG A 178 1.41 -11.61 17.00
N ARG A 179 0.96 -12.10 18.14
CA ARG A 179 0.28 -11.30 19.16
C ARG A 179 1.24 -10.59 20.12
N MET A 180 2.50 -11.00 20.15
CA MET A 180 3.50 -10.38 21.03
C MET A 180 3.87 -8.99 20.51
N PRO A 181 3.93 -7.95 21.36
CA PRO A 181 4.43 -6.64 20.96
C PRO A 181 5.96 -6.65 20.81
N GLY A 182 6.48 -5.66 20.09
CA GLY A 182 7.92 -5.42 19.97
C GLY A 182 8.59 -6.02 18.73
N ARG A 183 9.85 -5.62 18.53
CA ARG A 183 10.66 -5.92 17.34
C ARG A 183 11.15 -7.38 17.30
N PHE A 184 11.48 -7.96 18.46
CA PHE A 184 11.92 -9.35 18.55
C PHE A 184 10.87 -10.34 18.02
N ALA A 185 9.58 -10.08 18.29
CA ALA A 185 8.50 -10.89 17.74
C ALA A 185 8.44 -10.81 16.21
N SER A 186 8.71 -9.63 15.61
CA SER A 186 8.79 -9.50 14.15
C SER A 186 9.98 -10.25 13.56
N LEU A 187 11.15 -10.23 14.22
CA LEU A 187 12.31 -11.02 13.80
C LEU A 187 12.04 -12.52 13.87
N LEU A 188 11.36 -12.98 14.93
CA LEU A 188 10.96 -14.38 15.05
C LEU A 188 9.97 -14.78 13.94
N MET A 189 9.00 -13.93 13.61
CA MET A 189 8.11 -14.15 12.46
C MET A 189 8.87 -14.28 11.14
N ILE A 190 9.85 -13.39 10.89
CA ILE A 190 10.74 -13.48 9.71
C ILE A 190 11.47 -14.82 9.69
N MET A 191 12.07 -15.22 10.82
CA MET A 191 12.78 -16.50 10.92
C MET A 191 11.87 -17.70 10.63
N LEU A 192 10.66 -17.71 11.17
CA LEU A 192 9.68 -18.77 10.90
C LEU A 192 9.23 -18.78 9.44
N SER A 193 8.98 -17.61 8.86
CA SER A 193 8.65 -17.50 7.44
C SER A 193 9.79 -18.01 6.56
N LEU A 194 11.02 -17.60 6.81
CA LEU A 194 12.20 -18.07 6.07
C LEU A 194 12.39 -19.58 6.20
N LEU A 195 12.23 -20.15 7.40
CA LEU A 195 12.34 -21.59 7.62
C LEU A 195 11.34 -22.38 6.75
N VAL A 196 10.06 -21.99 6.79
CA VAL A 196 9.01 -22.66 5.99
C VAL A 196 9.24 -22.45 4.49
N SER A 197 9.65 -21.25 4.09
CA SER A 197 9.93 -20.91 2.69
C SER A 197 11.12 -21.69 2.13
N CYS A 198 12.21 -21.78 2.89
CA CYS A 198 13.38 -22.56 2.49
C CYS A 198 13.06 -24.06 2.44
N ARG A 199 12.23 -24.58 3.37
CA ARG A 199 11.74 -25.97 3.32
C ARG A 199 10.90 -26.23 2.07
N TYR A 200 10.01 -25.29 1.72
CA TYR A 200 9.22 -25.36 0.48
C TYR A 200 10.14 -25.41 -0.76
N LEU A 201 11.08 -24.47 -0.87
CA LEU A 201 12.02 -24.44 -2.00
C LEU A 201 12.89 -25.70 -2.06
N TRP A 202 13.42 -26.15 -0.92
CA TRP A 202 14.21 -27.38 -0.86
C TRP A 202 13.44 -28.57 -1.41
N TRP A 203 12.19 -28.77 -0.95
CA TRP A 203 11.30 -29.81 -1.47
C TRP A 203 11.06 -29.66 -2.98
N ARG A 204 10.87 -28.43 -3.47
CA ARG A 204 10.73 -28.16 -4.91
C ARG A 204 11.95 -28.59 -5.70
N TYR A 205 13.16 -28.22 -5.26
CA TYR A 205 14.42 -28.59 -5.91
C TYR A 205 14.69 -30.10 -5.90
N THR A 206 14.37 -30.80 -4.81
CA THR A 206 14.78 -32.21 -4.65
C THR A 206 13.79 -33.24 -5.15
N SER A 207 12.48 -32.92 -5.11
CA SER A 207 11.45 -33.97 -5.13
C SER A 207 10.29 -33.74 -6.09
N THR A 208 10.28 -32.65 -6.86
CA THR A 208 9.09 -32.26 -7.64
C THR A 208 9.34 -32.03 -9.13
N LEU A 209 10.58 -32.18 -9.60
CA LEU A 209 10.90 -32.09 -11.02
C LEU A 209 10.79 -33.48 -11.65
N ASN A 210 10.09 -33.55 -12.79
CA ASN A 210 10.02 -34.76 -13.61
C ASN A 210 11.14 -34.71 -14.66
N TRP A 211 12.17 -35.55 -14.50
CA TRP A 211 13.30 -35.59 -15.42
C TRP A 211 13.02 -36.41 -16.69
N ASP A 212 11.96 -37.24 -16.68
CA ASP A 212 11.66 -38.17 -17.76
C ASP A 212 10.78 -37.55 -18.86
N ASP A 213 10.11 -36.44 -18.59
CA ASP A 213 9.29 -35.69 -19.56
C ASP A 213 9.87 -34.29 -19.84
N PRO A 214 10.46 -34.05 -21.02
CA PRO A 214 11.06 -32.76 -21.37
C PRO A 214 10.08 -31.57 -21.28
N LEU A 215 8.81 -31.77 -21.62
CA LEU A 215 7.83 -30.68 -21.61
C LEU A 215 7.48 -30.27 -20.17
N SER A 216 7.19 -31.26 -19.31
CA SER A 216 7.01 -31.04 -17.87
C SER A 216 8.24 -30.46 -17.21
N LEU A 217 9.44 -30.93 -17.58
CA LEU A 217 10.70 -30.41 -17.06
C LEU A 217 10.89 -28.93 -17.41
N PHE A 218 10.66 -28.55 -18.67
CA PHE A 218 10.79 -27.16 -19.12
C PHE A 218 9.88 -26.21 -18.32
N PHE A 219 8.58 -26.50 -18.24
CA PHE A 219 7.65 -25.65 -17.50
C PHE A 219 7.87 -25.74 -15.97
N GLY A 220 8.29 -26.89 -15.46
CA GLY A 220 8.64 -27.08 -14.06
C GLY A 220 9.86 -26.25 -13.64
N LEU A 221 10.92 -26.22 -14.46
CA LEU A 221 12.10 -25.37 -14.28
C LEU A 221 11.75 -23.89 -14.40
N LEU A 222 10.89 -23.52 -15.37
CA LEU A 222 10.44 -22.14 -15.53
C LEU A 222 9.69 -21.64 -14.29
N LEU A 223 8.77 -22.45 -13.75
CA LEU A 223 8.07 -22.15 -12.50
C LEU A 223 9.05 -22.09 -11.32
N LEU A 224 9.96 -23.06 -11.19
CA LEU A 224 10.95 -23.09 -10.11
C LEU A 224 11.88 -21.86 -10.13
N ALA A 225 12.26 -21.37 -11.31
CA ALA A 225 13.02 -20.14 -11.47
C ALA A 225 12.24 -18.91 -10.98
N ALA A 226 10.95 -18.81 -11.33
CA ALA A 226 10.07 -17.75 -10.85
C ALA A 226 9.88 -17.79 -9.32
N GLU A 227 9.71 -18.98 -8.75
CA GLU A 227 9.61 -19.20 -7.29
C GLU A 227 10.90 -18.84 -6.56
N THR A 228 12.05 -19.21 -7.14
CA THR A 228 13.37 -18.88 -6.59
C THR A 228 13.63 -17.39 -6.61
N TYR A 229 13.26 -16.71 -7.69
CA TYR A 229 13.28 -15.26 -7.77
C TYR A 229 12.39 -14.63 -6.68
N ALA A 230 11.14 -15.10 -6.53
CA ALA A 230 10.22 -14.57 -5.53
C ALA A 230 10.75 -14.76 -4.10
N TRP A 231 11.33 -15.94 -3.83
CA TRP A 231 12.02 -16.21 -2.57
C TRP A 231 13.21 -15.28 -2.35
N LEU A 232 14.06 -15.05 -3.35
CA LEU A 232 15.21 -14.15 -3.24
C LEU A 232 14.76 -12.73 -2.88
N VAL A 233 13.75 -12.20 -3.59
CA VAL A 233 13.16 -10.88 -3.30
C VAL A 233 12.53 -10.85 -1.91
N LEU A 234 11.89 -11.93 -1.46
CA LEU A 234 11.36 -12.05 -0.10
C LEU A 234 12.48 -11.96 0.96
N VAL A 235 13.59 -12.68 0.79
CA VAL A 235 14.75 -12.64 1.70
C VAL A 235 15.32 -11.23 1.77
N LEU A 236 15.54 -10.61 0.60
CA LEU A 236 16.09 -9.26 0.51
C LEU A 236 15.14 -8.19 1.08
N GLY A 237 13.83 -8.33 0.85
CA GLY A 237 12.81 -7.45 1.44
C GLY A 237 12.73 -7.59 2.96
N TYR A 238 12.87 -8.80 3.50
CA TYR A 238 13.02 -9.00 4.94
C TYR A 238 14.28 -8.34 5.45
N PHE A 239 15.43 -8.52 4.80
CA PHE A 239 16.68 -7.89 5.18
C PHE A 239 16.57 -6.35 5.30
N GLN A 240 15.95 -5.70 4.30
CA GLN A 240 15.71 -4.25 4.33
C GLN A 240 14.77 -3.83 5.46
N SER A 241 13.73 -4.61 5.73
CA SER A 241 12.71 -4.28 6.74
C SER A 241 13.01 -4.81 8.14
N LEU A 242 14.18 -5.43 8.37
CA LEU A 242 14.59 -6.00 9.66
C LEU A 242 14.52 -4.98 10.80
N TRP A 243 15.00 -3.76 10.55
CA TRP A 243 15.17 -2.75 11.60
C TRP A 243 15.12 -1.30 11.07
N PRO A 244 13.95 -0.78 10.70
CA PRO A 244 13.80 0.62 10.30
C PRO A 244 14.27 1.57 11.40
N LEU A 245 15.07 2.59 11.03
CA LEU A 245 15.78 3.42 12.00
C LEU A 245 14.85 4.43 12.69
N HIS A 246 13.80 4.89 12.00
CA HIS A 246 12.90 5.97 12.46
C HIS A 246 13.68 7.22 12.88
N ARG A 247 14.61 7.65 12.02
CA ARG A 247 15.48 8.80 12.27
C ARG A 247 14.66 10.05 12.58
N GLN A 248 15.00 10.71 13.69
CA GLN A 248 14.37 11.96 14.10
C GLN A 248 15.14 13.16 13.53
N PRO A 249 14.48 14.30 13.25
CA PRO A 249 15.15 15.54 12.93
C PRO A 249 16.17 15.92 14.00
N THR A 250 17.31 16.47 13.58
CA THR A 250 18.32 17.01 14.50
C THR A 250 18.21 18.53 14.51
N PRO A 251 18.12 19.19 15.68
CA PRO A 251 18.04 20.65 15.72
C PRO A 251 19.34 21.30 15.22
N LEU A 252 19.21 22.46 14.56
CA LEU A 252 20.33 23.35 14.28
C LEU A 252 20.65 24.13 15.56
N THR A 253 21.79 23.85 16.18
CA THR A 253 22.22 24.51 17.43
C THR A 253 23.00 25.79 17.20
N MET A 254 23.46 26.04 15.96
CA MET A 254 24.17 27.27 15.61
C MET A 254 23.20 28.43 15.34
N PRO A 255 23.64 29.68 15.56
CA PRO A 255 22.91 30.87 15.14
C PRO A 255 22.58 30.85 13.64
N SER A 256 21.46 31.46 13.25
CA SER A 256 21.04 31.57 11.83
C SER A 256 22.07 32.26 10.94
N ALA A 257 22.86 33.17 11.53
CA ALA A 257 23.98 33.83 10.86
C ALA A 257 25.10 32.87 10.41
N GLU A 258 25.18 31.65 10.96
CA GLU A 258 26.16 30.61 10.59
C GLU A 258 25.56 29.50 9.73
N TRP A 259 24.27 29.58 9.40
CA TRP A 259 23.64 28.61 8.52
C TRP A 259 24.25 28.66 7.10
N PRO A 260 24.29 27.53 6.37
CA PRO A 260 24.93 27.47 5.06
C PRO A 260 24.07 28.10 3.97
N THR A 261 24.69 28.41 2.83
CA THR A 261 23.97 28.81 1.61
C THR A 261 23.32 27.61 0.93
N ILE A 262 22.11 27.81 0.41
CA ILE A 262 21.28 26.75 -0.17
C ILE A 262 20.70 27.19 -1.51
N ASP A 263 20.93 26.38 -2.53
CA ASP A 263 20.33 26.53 -3.85
C ASP A 263 19.11 25.60 -3.97
N ILE A 264 17.92 26.17 -4.08
CA ILE A 264 16.70 25.45 -4.39
C ILE A 264 16.55 25.37 -5.90
N MET A 265 16.51 24.16 -6.45
CA MET A 265 16.39 23.90 -7.88
C MET A 265 15.05 23.26 -8.21
N VAL A 266 14.29 23.91 -9.09
CA VAL A 266 12.97 23.46 -9.54
C VAL A 266 12.99 23.26 -11.06
N PRO A 267 13.27 22.04 -11.56
CA PRO A 267 13.26 21.76 -12.99
C PRO A 267 11.83 21.56 -13.54
N THR A 268 11.63 22.06 -14.76
CA THR A 268 10.39 21.91 -15.53
C THR A 268 10.71 21.75 -17.02
N TYR A 269 9.82 21.09 -17.76
CA TYR A 269 9.97 20.90 -19.21
C TYR A 269 8.69 21.28 -19.96
N ASN A 270 7.59 20.56 -19.71
CA ASN A 270 6.30 20.76 -20.39
C ASN A 270 5.13 21.06 -19.44
N GLU A 271 5.37 21.11 -18.13
CA GLU A 271 4.33 21.36 -17.14
C GLU A 271 3.74 22.76 -17.30
N PRO A 272 2.42 22.94 -17.14
CA PRO A 272 1.80 24.26 -17.24
C PRO A 272 2.19 25.13 -16.04
N LEU A 273 2.20 26.45 -16.26
CA LEU A 273 2.59 27.43 -15.23
C LEU A 273 1.74 27.34 -13.95
N SER A 274 0.47 26.91 -14.06
CA SER A 274 -0.41 26.67 -12.91
C SER A 274 0.07 25.57 -11.97
N VAL A 275 0.86 24.60 -12.46
CA VAL A 275 1.46 23.54 -11.63
C VAL A 275 2.76 24.03 -10.99
N VAL A 276 3.56 24.84 -11.70
CA VAL A 276 4.87 25.30 -11.23
C VAL A 276 4.78 26.44 -10.22
N LYS A 277 3.78 27.33 -10.37
CA LYS A 277 3.55 28.50 -9.49
C LYS A 277 3.49 28.14 -8.00
N PRO A 278 2.65 27.18 -7.56
CA PRO A 278 2.58 26.79 -6.15
C PRO A 278 3.94 26.40 -5.56
N THR A 279 4.76 25.66 -6.31
CA THR A 279 6.07 25.18 -5.85
C THR A 279 7.04 26.33 -5.62
N ILE A 280 7.12 27.29 -6.55
CA ILE A 280 7.98 28.48 -6.42
C ILE A 280 7.49 29.38 -5.28
N TYR A 281 6.18 29.61 -5.17
CA TYR A 281 5.61 30.44 -4.09
C TYR A 281 5.78 29.84 -2.70
N ALA A 282 5.74 28.51 -2.60
CA ALA A 282 6.07 27.81 -1.37
C ALA A 282 7.56 27.88 -1.04
N ALA A 283 8.45 27.76 -2.04
CA ALA A 283 9.89 27.88 -1.85
C ALA A 283 10.30 29.27 -1.31
N LEU A 284 9.65 30.34 -1.78
CA LEU A 284 9.83 31.71 -1.25
C LEU A 284 9.48 31.84 0.25
N GLY A 285 8.67 30.92 0.79
CA GLY A 285 8.21 30.91 2.18
C GLY A 285 8.98 29.98 3.11
N ILE A 286 10.09 29.39 2.65
CA ILE A 286 10.89 28.49 3.48
C ILE A 286 11.61 29.26 4.59
N ASP A 287 11.61 28.69 5.80
CA ASP A 287 12.16 29.30 7.01
C ASP A 287 13.71 29.23 7.03
N TRP A 288 14.33 30.04 6.18
CA TRP A 288 15.78 30.20 6.02
C TRP A 288 16.15 31.68 5.82
N PRO A 289 17.37 32.13 6.22
CA PRO A 289 17.85 33.48 5.91
C PRO A 289 17.80 33.75 4.41
N GLN A 290 17.16 34.85 4.03
CA GLN A 290 16.89 35.18 2.63
C GLN A 290 18.16 35.48 1.84
N ASP A 291 19.18 36.03 2.51
CA ASP A 291 20.52 36.26 1.95
C ASP A 291 21.31 34.98 1.67
N LYS A 292 20.83 33.83 2.15
CA LYS A 292 21.46 32.51 2.00
C LYS A 292 20.62 31.52 1.20
N LEU A 293 19.51 31.98 0.64
CA LEU A 293 18.58 31.16 -0.10
C LEU A 293 18.51 31.64 -1.55
N ASN A 294 18.99 30.82 -2.47
CA ASN A 294 18.86 31.08 -3.90
C ASN A 294 17.81 30.14 -4.49
N ILE A 295 16.83 30.67 -5.23
CA ILE A 295 15.79 29.86 -5.86
C ILE A 295 15.95 29.94 -7.38
N TYR A 296 16.05 28.77 -8.00
CA TYR A 296 16.28 28.59 -9.43
C TYR A 296 15.11 27.85 -10.09
N LEU A 297 14.46 28.52 -11.05
CA LEU A 297 13.53 27.89 -11.99
C LEU A 297 14.31 27.42 -13.22
N LEU A 298 14.42 26.10 -13.38
CA LEU A 298 15.20 25.48 -14.46
C LEU A 298 14.28 25.02 -15.58
N ASP A 299 14.08 25.87 -16.58
CA ASP A 299 13.13 25.64 -17.67
C ASP A 299 13.80 25.04 -18.90
N ASP A 300 13.66 23.73 -19.04
CA ASP A 300 14.19 22.96 -20.16
C ASP A 300 13.26 23.01 -21.39
N GLY A 301 12.19 23.81 -21.35
CA GLY A 301 11.31 24.09 -22.49
C GLY A 301 11.57 25.45 -23.16
N ASP A 302 12.49 26.26 -22.62
CA ASP A 302 12.80 27.64 -23.05
C ASP A 302 11.55 28.51 -23.32
N ARG A 303 10.65 28.58 -22.33
CA ARG A 303 9.34 29.23 -22.46
C ARG A 303 9.40 30.67 -21.95
N ALA A 304 9.12 31.62 -22.83
CA ALA A 304 9.12 33.06 -22.49
C ALA A 304 8.21 33.42 -21.32
N SER A 305 7.05 32.75 -21.18
CA SER A 305 6.13 32.97 -20.05
C SER A 305 6.71 32.54 -18.70
N PHE A 306 7.61 31.55 -18.67
CA PHE A 306 8.30 31.11 -17.46
C PHE A 306 9.41 32.07 -17.06
N ARG A 307 10.12 32.64 -18.04
CA ARG A 307 11.10 33.71 -17.80
C ARG A 307 10.44 34.94 -17.18
N ALA A 308 9.35 35.41 -17.79
CA ALA A 308 8.58 36.53 -17.28
C ALA A 308 8.05 36.26 -15.86
N PHE A 309 7.56 35.03 -15.60
CA PHE A 309 7.12 34.63 -14.28
C PHE A 309 8.26 34.59 -13.25
N ALA A 310 9.44 34.10 -13.60
CA ALA A 310 10.58 34.05 -12.69
C ALA A 310 11.05 35.46 -12.29
N GLU A 311 11.10 36.38 -13.27
CA GLU A 311 11.40 37.78 -13.04
C GLU A 311 10.33 38.45 -12.16
N GLU A 312 9.05 38.17 -12.44
CA GLU A 312 7.93 38.60 -11.61
C GLU A 312 8.02 38.02 -10.18
N ALA A 313 8.39 36.77 -10.00
CA ALA A 313 8.49 36.13 -8.68
C ALA A 313 9.78 36.51 -7.93
N GLY A 314 10.74 37.18 -8.59
CA GLY A 314 12.03 37.52 -8.00
C GLY A 314 12.96 36.31 -7.81
N VAL A 315 12.84 35.29 -8.66
CA VAL A 315 13.68 34.08 -8.63
C VAL A 315 14.56 33.99 -9.87
N GLN A 316 15.64 33.21 -9.78
CA GLN A 316 16.59 33.07 -10.88
C GLN A 316 16.03 32.14 -11.95
N TYR A 317 16.10 32.54 -13.22
CA TYR A 317 15.68 31.73 -14.36
C TYR A 317 16.90 31.18 -15.09
N ILE A 318 16.90 29.87 -15.35
CA ILE A 318 17.94 29.23 -16.17
C ILE A 318 17.25 28.40 -17.25
N ALA A 319 17.58 28.68 -18.50
CA ALA A 319 17.33 27.82 -19.64
C ALA A 319 18.67 27.48 -20.29
N ARG A 320 18.82 26.25 -20.78
CA ARG A 320 20.06 25.78 -21.40
C ARG A 320 19.92 25.71 -22.91
N PRO A 321 21.02 25.88 -23.67
CA PRO A 321 20.97 25.92 -25.13
C PRO A 321 20.71 24.54 -25.77
N THR A 322 21.05 23.44 -25.08
CA THR A 322 20.98 22.08 -25.61
C THR A 322 20.29 21.13 -24.62
N HIS A 323 19.39 20.28 -25.12
CA HIS A 323 18.47 19.44 -24.32
C HIS A 323 19.00 18.02 -24.05
N GLU A 324 20.30 17.88 -23.83
CA GLU A 324 20.95 16.58 -23.61
C GLU A 324 20.67 16.03 -22.21
N HIS A 325 20.52 14.72 -22.04
CA HIS A 325 20.37 14.08 -20.72
C HIS A 325 19.18 14.58 -19.86
N ALA A 326 18.15 15.17 -20.47
CA ALA A 326 16.89 15.55 -19.81
C ALA A 326 17.10 16.29 -18.46
N LYS A 327 16.39 15.91 -17.40
CA LYS A 327 16.45 16.52 -16.06
C LYS A 327 17.86 16.54 -15.46
N ALA A 328 18.62 15.45 -15.60
CA ALA A 328 19.99 15.37 -15.09
C ALA A 328 20.89 16.43 -15.72
N GLY A 329 20.81 16.58 -17.05
CA GLY A 329 21.57 17.59 -17.77
C GLY A 329 21.13 19.02 -17.40
N ASN A 330 19.83 19.24 -17.17
CA ASN A 330 19.31 20.54 -16.77
C ASN A 330 19.86 20.96 -15.38
N LEU A 331 19.80 20.05 -14.40
CA LEU A 331 20.39 20.24 -13.07
C LEU A 331 21.90 20.49 -13.15
N ASN A 332 22.64 19.68 -13.91
CA ASN A 332 24.08 19.83 -14.07
C ASN A 332 24.47 21.16 -14.73
N TYR A 333 23.69 21.65 -15.70
CA TYR A 333 23.92 22.94 -16.33
C TYR A 333 23.69 24.10 -15.35
N ALA A 334 22.61 24.04 -14.56
CA ALA A 334 22.30 25.04 -13.54
C ALA A 334 23.35 25.07 -12.43
N MET A 335 23.82 23.91 -12.00
CA MET A 335 24.84 23.76 -10.95
C MET A 335 26.22 24.35 -11.30
N ARG A 336 26.48 24.67 -12.58
CA ARG A 336 27.68 25.43 -12.99
C ARG A 336 27.58 26.92 -12.72
N GLN A 337 26.36 27.43 -12.57
CA GLN A 337 26.05 28.85 -12.33
C GLN A 337 25.67 29.11 -10.87
N ALA A 338 25.24 28.07 -10.16
CA ALA A 338 24.87 28.14 -8.75
C ALA A 338 26.09 27.90 -7.84
N SER A 339 26.13 28.56 -6.67
CA SER A 339 27.29 28.58 -5.78
C SER A 339 26.98 28.20 -4.33
N GLY A 340 25.79 27.64 -4.06
CA GLY A 340 25.37 27.21 -2.74
C GLY A 340 26.17 26.01 -2.22
N GLU A 341 26.37 25.97 -0.90
CA GLU A 341 27.03 24.83 -0.24
C GLU A 341 26.19 23.55 -0.29
N PHE A 342 24.86 23.71 -0.36
CA PHE A 342 23.89 22.62 -0.50
C PHE A 342 22.90 22.92 -1.62
N VAL A 343 22.40 21.84 -2.23
CA VAL A 343 21.38 21.89 -3.27
C VAL A 343 20.13 21.16 -2.78
N ALA A 344 18.99 21.83 -2.77
CA ALA A 344 17.68 21.23 -2.54
C ALA A 344 16.95 21.08 -3.87
N ILE A 345 16.49 19.87 -4.19
CA ILE A 345 15.86 19.58 -5.49
C ILE A 345 14.38 19.25 -5.26
N PHE A 346 13.50 19.96 -5.95
CA PHE A 346 12.06 19.67 -6.00
C PHE A 346 11.59 19.60 -7.43
N ASP A 347 10.88 18.54 -7.80
CA ASP A 347 10.10 18.55 -9.03
C ASP A 347 9.09 19.71 -9.00
N CYS A 348 8.79 20.27 -10.18
CA CYS A 348 7.93 21.45 -10.27
C CYS A 348 6.50 21.25 -9.74
N ASP A 349 6.05 20.02 -9.53
CA ASP A 349 4.76 19.67 -8.93
C ASP A 349 4.82 19.41 -7.42
N HIS A 350 6.01 19.35 -6.80
CA HIS A 350 6.21 19.07 -5.38
C HIS A 350 6.32 20.36 -4.56
N VAL A 351 5.21 20.77 -3.95
CA VAL A 351 5.12 22.00 -3.17
C VAL A 351 5.76 21.79 -1.78
N PRO A 352 6.90 22.43 -1.46
CA PRO A 352 7.58 22.24 -0.18
C PRO A 352 6.84 22.91 0.98
N THR A 353 7.02 22.38 2.18
CA THR A 353 6.60 23.05 3.43
C THR A 353 7.70 23.97 3.93
N ARG A 354 7.30 25.04 4.62
CA ARG A 354 8.23 26.05 5.16
C ARG A 354 9.35 25.48 6.06
N THR A 355 9.11 24.36 6.73
CA THR A 355 10.04 23.69 7.64
C THR A 355 11.07 22.76 6.97
N PHE A 356 11.03 22.60 5.64
CA PHE A 356 11.81 21.59 4.92
C PHE A 356 13.30 21.65 5.27
N LEU A 357 13.92 22.84 5.21
CA LEU A 357 15.36 22.98 5.51
C LEU A 357 15.67 22.83 7.00
N GLN A 358 14.80 23.32 7.88
CA GLN A 358 15.01 23.21 9.33
C GLN A 358 15.01 21.74 9.81
N LEU A 359 14.16 20.89 9.23
CA LEU A 359 14.09 19.48 9.62
C LEU A 359 15.20 18.62 9.00
N THR A 360 15.78 19.05 7.89
CA THR A 360 16.77 18.26 7.14
C THR A 360 18.21 18.67 7.47
N MET A 361 18.51 19.96 7.56
CA MET A 361 19.88 20.48 7.58
C MET A 361 20.71 20.05 8.81
N GLY A 362 20.09 19.86 9.97
CA GLY A 362 20.83 19.53 11.20
C GLY A 362 21.66 18.24 11.12
N TRP A 363 21.24 17.27 10.29
CA TRP A 363 21.99 16.02 10.13
C TRP A 363 23.32 16.18 9.38
N PHE A 364 23.44 17.14 8.46
CA PHE A 364 24.68 17.40 7.73
C PHE A 364 25.80 17.96 8.62
N PHE A 365 25.43 18.54 9.77
CA PHE A 365 26.39 19.01 10.78
C PHE A 365 26.82 17.92 11.73
N LYS A 366 25.89 17.01 12.06
CA LYS A 366 26.12 15.87 12.95
C LYS A 366 26.94 14.76 12.27
N ASP A 367 26.65 14.48 11.00
CA ASP A 367 27.42 13.54 10.18
C ASP A 367 28.10 14.29 9.04
N LYS A 368 29.42 14.48 9.18
CA LYS A 368 30.23 15.19 8.18
C LYS A 368 30.36 14.42 6.86
N LYS A 369 30.14 13.10 6.86
CA LYS A 369 30.11 12.27 5.64
C LYS A 369 28.74 12.21 4.99
N LEU A 370 27.72 12.85 5.55
CA LEU A 370 26.40 12.90 4.95
C LEU A 370 26.46 13.72 3.67
N ALA A 371 26.23 13.04 2.54
CA ALA A 371 26.14 13.66 1.23
C ALA A 371 24.71 13.97 0.83
N MET A 372 23.73 13.18 1.28
CA MET A 372 22.35 13.33 0.83
C MET A 372 21.35 12.96 1.93
N LEU A 373 20.28 13.75 2.03
CA LEU A 373 19.14 13.49 2.89
C LEU A 373 17.84 13.54 2.08
N GLN A 374 17.09 12.44 2.11
CA GLN A 374 15.81 12.27 1.41
C GLN A 374 14.63 12.38 2.39
N THR A 375 13.53 13.00 1.94
CA THR A 375 12.22 13.00 2.62
C THR A 375 11.17 12.26 1.76
N PRO A 376 10.03 11.81 2.30
CA PRO A 376 9.02 11.06 1.56
C PRO A 376 8.46 11.88 0.38
N HIS A 377 8.13 11.20 -0.72
CA HIS A 377 7.20 11.78 -1.69
C HIS A 377 5.77 11.53 -1.19
N HIS A 378 5.09 12.60 -0.82
CA HIS A 378 3.68 12.56 -0.48
C HIS A 378 2.89 13.12 -1.67
N PHE A 379 1.77 12.49 -2.00
CA PHE A 379 0.89 12.94 -3.08
C PHE A 379 -0.46 13.30 -2.48
N PHE A 380 -0.93 14.51 -2.78
CA PHE A 380 -2.25 14.96 -2.31
C PHE A 380 -3.36 14.70 -3.35
N SER A 381 -3.00 14.24 -4.55
CA SER A 381 -3.93 13.71 -5.54
C SER A 381 -3.91 12.17 -5.55
N PRO A 382 -5.06 11.52 -5.81
CA PRO A 382 -5.11 10.07 -5.91
C PRO A 382 -4.33 9.57 -7.12
N ASP A 383 -3.63 8.45 -6.95
CA ASP A 383 -3.11 7.71 -8.10
C ASP A 383 -4.25 6.99 -8.86
N PRO A 384 -4.01 6.47 -10.08
CA PRO A 384 -5.08 5.81 -10.85
C PRO A 384 -5.68 4.59 -10.14
N PHE A 385 -4.93 3.87 -9.29
CA PHE A 385 -5.47 2.74 -8.54
C PHE A 385 -6.47 3.24 -7.48
N GLU A 386 -6.12 4.30 -6.74
CA GLU A 386 -7.01 4.88 -5.74
C GLU A 386 -8.25 5.50 -6.37
N ARG A 387 -8.08 6.24 -7.48
CA ARG A 387 -9.15 6.93 -8.16
C ARG A 387 -10.12 5.97 -8.84
N ASN A 388 -9.60 5.07 -9.68
CA ASN A 388 -10.45 4.21 -10.52
C ASN A 388 -11.17 3.15 -9.68
N LEU A 389 -10.60 2.78 -8.52
CA LEU A 389 -11.22 1.86 -7.58
C LEU A 389 -12.05 2.55 -6.49
N GLY A 390 -12.07 3.89 -6.44
CA GLY A 390 -12.81 4.66 -5.44
C GLY A 390 -12.33 4.43 -4.00
N ARG A 391 -11.01 4.28 -3.80
CA ARG A 391 -10.40 3.93 -2.50
C ARG A 391 -9.43 4.98 -1.94
N PHE A 392 -9.36 6.16 -2.54
CA PHE A 392 -8.54 7.26 -2.03
C PHE A 392 -8.84 7.55 -0.56
N GLY A 393 -7.79 7.63 0.28
CA GLY A 393 -7.90 7.85 1.72
C GLY A 393 -8.38 6.63 2.55
N HIS A 394 -8.70 5.49 1.92
CA HIS A 394 -9.13 4.27 2.61
C HIS A 394 -8.08 3.16 2.59
N THR A 395 -7.31 3.09 1.50
CA THR A 395 -6.22 2.13 1.33
C THR A 395 -4.92 2.86 1.03
N PRO A 396 -3.79 2.45 1.61
CA PRO A 396 -2.49 3.04 1.27
C PRO A 396 -2.20 2.94 -0.24
N ASN A 397 -1.70 4.03 -0.82
CA ASN A 397 -1.30 4.09 -2.21
C ASN A 397 -0.07 3.20 -2.52
N GLU A 398 0.27 3.06 -3.80
CA GLU A 398 1.38 2.20 -4.22
C GLU A 398 2.74 2.67 -3.66
N GLY A 399 2.99 3.98 -3.65
CA GLY A 399 4.24 4.57 -3.11
C GLY A 399 4.43 4.42 -1.59
N SER A 400 3.35 4.16 -0.83
CA SER A 400 3.37 4.15 0.64
C SER A 400 4.31 3.10 1.23
N LEU A 401 4.41 1.92 0.62
CA LEU A 401 5.34 0.88 1.08
C LEU A 401 6.79 1.36 1.01
N PHE A 402 7.12 2.01 -0.10
CA PHE A 402 8.47 2.43 -0.40
C PHE A 402 8.92 3.59 0.49
N TYR A 403 8.15 4.67 0.55
CA TYR A 403 8.47 5.84 1.38
C TYR A 403 8.13 5.64 2.87
N GLY A 404 7.18 4.77 3.21
CA GLY A 404 6.78 4.53 4.60
C GLY A 404 7.69 3.56 5.36
N LEU A 405 8.23 2.55 4.68
CA LEU A 405 9.00 1.47 5.30
C LEU A 405 10.35 1.22 4.65
N LEU A 406 10.42 1.07 3.32
CA LEU A 406 11.63 0.59 2.66
C LEU A 406 12.78 1.61 2.71
N GLN A 407 12.53 2.89 2.47
CA GLN A 407 13.58 3.93 2.60
C GLN A 407 14.12 4.04 4.03
N ASP A 408 13.24 3.95 5.03
CA ASP A 408 13.63 3.96 6.45
C ASP A 408 14.36 2.67 6.86
N GLY A 409 14.05 1.55 6.22
CA GLY A 409 14.81 0.31 6.30
C GLY A 409 16.18 0.40 5.66
N ASN A 410 16.28 1.08 4.51
CA ASN A 410 17.56 1.34 3.83
C ASN A 410 18.45 2.31 4.61
N ASP A 411 17.87 3.27 5.34
CA ASP A 411 18.60 4.21 6.21
C ASP A 411 19.42 3.49 7.29
N MET A 412 18.91 2.37 7.82
CA MET A 412 19.66 1.51 8.76
C MET A 412 20.97 0.98 8.15
N TRP A 413 20.97 0.78 6.83
CA TRP A 413 22.09 0.18 6.10
C TRP A 413 22.93 1.20 5.33
N ASP A 414 22.69 2.51 5.55
CA ASP A 414 23.38 3.60 4.85
C ASP A 414 23.18 3.48 3.32
N ALA A 415 21.96 3.13 2.92
CA ALA A 415 21.58 2.79 1.55
C ALA A 415 20.32 3.54 1.07
N THR A 416 19.93 4.60 1.77
CA THR A 416 18.85 5.50 1.32
C THR A 416 19.25 6.12 -0.02
N PHE A 417 18.36 6.05 -1.01
CA PHE A 417 18.62 6.63 -2.32
C PHE A 417 17.80 7.89 -2.55
N PHE A 418 18.39 8.77 -3.36
CA PHE A 418 17.78 9.97 -3.91
C PHE A 418 16.70 9.56 -4.91
N CYS A 419 15.51 10.12 -4.74
CA CYS A 419 14.33 9.84 -5.57
C CYS A 419 14.01 10.99 -6.54
N GLY A 420 15.00 11.81 -6.91
CA GLY A 420 14.84 12.88 -7.89
C GLY A 420 14.21 14.17 -7.35
N SER A 421 13.50 14.13 -6.23
CA SER A 421 12.82 15.27 -5.62
C SER A 421 12.77 15.12 -4.08
N CYS A 422 12.47 16.20 -3.37
CA CYS A 422 12.33 16.25 -1.91
C CYS A 422 13.60 15.84 -1.15
N ALA A 423 14.76 16.25 -1.67
CA ALA A 423 16.06 15.91 -1.11
C ALA A 423 16.99 17.12 -1.01
N VAL A 424 17.90 17.07 -0.04
CA VAL A 424 19.04 17.99 0.08
C VAL A 424 20.32 17.20 -0.18
N ILE A 425 21.21 17.77 -0.98
CA ILE A 425 22.49 17.18 -1.35
C ILE A 425 23.62 18.18 -1.07
N ARG A 426 24.71 17.71 -0.47
CA ARG A 426 25.92 18.51 -0.25
C ARG A 426 26.61 18.75 -1.60
N ARG A 427 26.83 20.01 -1.97
CA ARG A 427 27.39 20.40 -3.27
C ARG A 427 28.76 19.78 -3.51
N SER A 428 29.66 19.84 -2.52
CA SER A 428 31.02 19.28 -2.64
C SER A 428 31.06 17.78 -2.92
N ALA A 429 30.18 17.00 -2.28
CA ALA A 429 30.09 15.56 -2.52
C ALA A 429 29.51 15.26 -3.91
N LEU A 430 28.57 16.08 -4.37
CA LEU A 430 27.98 15.97 -5.70
C LEU A 430 28.99 16.29 -6.81
N ASP A 431 29.84 17.30 -6.60
CA ASP A 431 30.91 17.64 -7.54
C ASP A 431 31.98 16.54 -7.66
N GLU A 432 32.31 15.88 -6.54
CA GLU A 432 33.28 14.77 -6.54
C GLU A 432 32.80 13.57 -7.38
N VAL A 433 31.48 13.32 -7.46
CA VAL A 433 30.91 12.27 -8.31
C VAL A 433 30.61 12.73 -9.75
N GLY A 434 30.99 13.96 -10.10
CA GLY A 434 30.78 14.53 -11.44
C GLY A 434 29.38 15.10 -11.69
N GLY A 435 28.66 15.46 -10.63
CA GLY A 435 27.28 15.96 -10.70
C GLY A 435 26.22 14.87 -10.62
N ILE A 436 25.02 15.18 -11.10
CA ILE A 436 23.94 14.21 -11.26
C ILE A 436 24.30 13.25 -12.41
N ALA A 437 24.15 11.94 -12.20
CA ALA A 437 24.47 10.92 -13.19
C ALA A 437 23.65 11.09 -14.49
N VAL A 438 24.19 10.71 -15.64
CA VAL A 438 23.57 10.98 -16.96
C VAL A 438 23.43 9.74 -17.85
N GLU A 439 23.99 8.61 -17.42
CA GLU A 439 24.15 7.39 -18.20
C GLU A 439 22.88 6.52 -18.21
N THR A 440 22.00 6.72 -17.23
CA THR A 440 20.75 5.96 -17.09
C THR A 440 19.56 6.90 -16.99
N VAL A 441 18.36 6.38 -17.27
CA VAL A 441 17.12 7.18 -17.20
C VAL A 441 16.58 7.39 -15.78
N THR A 442 17.29 6.86 -14.79
CA THR A 442 17.02 7.03 -13.35
C THR A 442 18.30 7.62 -12.74
N GLU A 443 18.57 8.86 -13.11
CA GLU A 443 19.76 9.62 -12.73
C GLU A 443 19.92 9.72 -11.21
N ASP A 444 18.81 9.74 -10.50
CA ASP A 444 18.68 9.98 -9.08
C ASP A 444 19.25 8.81 -8.25
N ALA A 445 18.76 7.60 -8.51
CA ALA A 445 19.24 6.38 -7.88
C ALA A 445 20.69 6.10 -8.28
N HIS A 446 21.08 6.40 -9.53
CA HIS A 446 22.46 6.22 -9.98
C HIS A 446 23.42 7.19 -9.27
N THR A 447 23.02 8.45 -9.07
CA THR A 447 23.81 9.42 -8.29
C THR A 447 24.05 8.94 -6.86
N SER A 448 23.03 8.36 -6.23
CA SER A 448 23.14 7.79 -4.89
C SER A 448 24.16 6.65 -4.82
N LEU A 449 24.14 5.77 -5.82
CA LEU A 449 25.09 4.67 -5.93
C LEU A 449 26.53 5.18 -6.02
N ARG A 450 26.77 6.25 -6.80
CA ARG A 450 28.09 6.88 -6.92
C ARG A 450 28.57 7.49 -5.61
N LEU A 451 27.70 8.22 -4.91
CA LEU A 451 28.02 8.82 -3.61
C LEU A 451 28.41 7.73 -2.61
N HIS A 452 27.62 6.66 -2.49
CA HIS A 452 27.91 5.56 -1.57
C HIS A 452 29.19 4.80 -1.91
N ARG A 453 29.56 4.72 -3.20
CA ARG A 453 30.83 4.10 -3.63
C ARG A 453 32.07 4.88 -3.20
N LEU A 454 31.97 6.20 -3.09
CA LEU A 454 33.01 7.04 -2.50
C LEU A 454 33.01 7.02 -0.97
N GLY A 455 32.09 6.25 -0.35
CA GLY A 455 32.00 6.11 1.10
C GLY A 455 31.28 7.25 1.80
N TYR A 456 30.57 8.10 1.07
CA TYR A 456 29.61 9.04 1.63
C TYR A 456 28.41 8.30 2.23
N THR A 457 27.77 8.92 3.22
CA THR A 457 26.56 8.41 3.87
C THR A 457 25.30 9.08 3.33
N SER A 458 24.15 8.43 3.49
CA SER A 458 22.83 9.03 3.23
C SER A 458 21.88 8.89 4.42
N ALA A 459 20.87 9.75 4.46
CA ALA A 459 19.88 9.79 5.53
C ALA A 459 18.45 9.85 4.99
N TYR A 460 17.51 9.25 5.72
CA TYR A 460 16.09 9.37 5.45
C TYR A 460 15.36 9.94 6.67
N ILE A 461 14.57 11.00 6.49
CA ILE A 461 13.64 11.47 7.52
C ILE A 461 12.23 11.18 7.04
N ARG A 462 11.53 10.28 7.74
CA ARG A 462 10.18 9.85 7.36
C ARG A 462 9.10 10.84 7.79
N ILE A 463 9.25 12.10 7.40
CA ILE A 463 8.28 13.19 7.60
C ILE A 463 8.09 13.87 6.23
N PRO A 464 6.89 13.85 5.62
CA PRO A 464 6.64 14.57 4.39
C PRO A 464 6.89 16.06 4.60
N GLN A 465 7.73 16.62 3.75
CA GLN A 465 8.08 18.04 3.76
C GLN A 465 7.83 18.70 2.40
N ALA A 466 7.20 17.95 1.49
CA ALA A 466 6.64 18.46 0.25
C ALA A 466 5.51 17.52 -0.19
N ALA A 467 4.56 18.05 -0.95
CA ALA A 467 3.46 17.28 -1.49
C ALA A 467 3.31 17.52 -3.00
N GLY A 468 3.24 16.44 -3.75
CA GLY A 468 3.18 16.42 -5.21
C GLY A 468 1.84 15.99 -5.79
N LEU A 469 1.77 16.00 -7.12
CA LEU A 469 0.66 15.44 -7.88
C LEU A 469 1.01 14.02 -8.36
N ALA A 470 0.13 13.06 -8.09
CA ALA A 470 0.15 11.75 -8.71
C ALA A 470 -0.25 11.82 -10.20
N THR A 471 0.05 10.76 -10.95
CA THR A 471 -0.23 10.65 -12.39
C THR A 471 -1.74 10.67 -12.68
N GLU A 472 -2.15 11.45 -13.67
CA GLU A 472 -3.57 11.67 -14.00
C GLU A 472 -4.25 10.52 -14.77
N SER A 473 -3.51 9.56 -15.32
CA SER A 473 -4.07 8.39 -16.02
C SER A 473 -3.24 7.15 -15.72
N LEU A 474 -3.86 5.97 -15.89
CA LEU A 474 -3.20 4.68 -15.80
C LEU A 474 -2.10 4.55 -16.86
N SER A 475 -2.33 5.04 -18.09
CA SER A 475 -1.32 5.03 -19.15
C SER A 475 -0.07 5.85 -18.77
N ALA A 476 -0.25 7.03 -18.17
CA ALA A 476 0.85 7.84 -17.67
C ALA A 476 1.56 7.17 -16.49
N HIS A 477 0.80 6.54 -15.58
CA HIS A 477 1.33 5.79 -14.45
C HIS A 477 2.21 4.61 -14.91
N ILE A 478 1.71 3.80 -15.84
CA ILE A 478 2.46 2.70 -16.44
C ILE A 478 3.72 3.23 -17.15
N GLY A 479 3.59 4.31 -17.94
CA GLY A 479 4.74 4.95 -18.60
C GLY A 479 5.84 5.40 -17.63
N GLN A 480 5.46 5.92 -16.46
CA GLN A 480 6.41 6.27 -15.40
C GLN A 480 7.11 5.02 -14.83
N ARG A 481 6.35 3.97 -14.50
CA ARG A 481 6.90 2.72 -13.94
C ARG A 481 7.78 1.96 -14.94
N ILE A 482 7.46 1.98 -16.24
CA ILE A 482 8.34 1.44 -17.30
C ILE A 482 9.70 2.14 -17.28
N ARG A 483 9.72 3.46 -17.14
CA ARG A 483 10.96 4.25 -17.10
C ARG A 483 11.81 3.89 -15.90
N TRP A 484 11.20 3.83 -14.72
CA TRP A 484 11.88 3.45 -13.48
C TRP A 484 12.44 2.03 -13.56
N ALA A 485 11.62 1.08 -14.04
CA ALA A 485 12.03 -0.31 -14.21
C ALA A 485 13.22 -0.43 -15.16
N ARG A 486 13.16 0.24 -16.31
CA ARG A 486 14.27 0.26 -17.28
C ARG A 486 15.53 0.86 -16.66
N GLY A 487 15.45 2.03 -16.03
CA GLY A 487 16.60 2.71 -15.44
C GLY A 487 17.28 1.91 -14.34
N MET A 488 16.52 1.32 -13.43
CA MET A 488 17.06 0.48 -12.36
C MET A 488 17.79 -0.75 -12.89
N VAL A 489 17.27 -1.38 -13.94
CA VAL A 489 17.95 -2.52 -14.59
C VAL A 489 19.17 -2.07 -15.41
N GLN A 490 19.14 -0.88 -16.02
CA GLN A 490 20.32 -0.28 -16.65
C GLN A 490 21.44 -0.08 -15.62
N ILE A 491 21.13 0.46 -14.44
CA ILE A 491 22.12 0.61 -13.35
C ILE A 491 22.65 -0.77 -12.94
N PHE A 492 21.77 -1.76 -12.76
CA PHE A 492 22.16 -3.12 -12.39
C PHE A 492 23.13 -3.74 -13.41
N ARG A 493 22.94 -3.46 -14.70
CA ARG A 493 23.78 -3.99 -15.77
C ARG A 493 25.08 -3.19 -15.98
N LEU A 494 25.01 -1.87 -16.00
CA LEU A 494 26.11 -0.98 -16.34
C LEU A 494 27.06 -0.74 -15.16
N ASP A 495 26.51 -0.42 -13.99
CA ASP A 495 27.32 -0.08 -12.81
C ASP A 495 27.44 -1.29 -11.84
N ASN A 496 26.42 -2.15 -11.81
CA ASN A 496 26.37 -3.39 -11.04
C ASN A 496 26.70 -3.23 -9.53
N PRO A 497 25.69 -3.08 -8.66
CA PRO A 497 25.93 -2.91 -7.23
C PRO A 497 26.52 -4.16 -6.55
N LEU A 498 26.35 -5.36 -7.12
CA LEU A 498 26.80 -6.61 -6.48
C LEU A 498 28.30 -6.83 -6.62
N LEU A 499 28.90 -6.50 -7.77
CA LEU A 499 30.31 -6.77 -8.07
C LEU A 499 31.20 -5.52 -8.06
N GLY A 500 30.64 -4.32 -8.23
CA GLY A 500 31.42 -3.09 -8.26
C GLY A 500 32.14 -2.76 -6.94
N LYS A 501 33.23 -2.01 -6.97
CA LYS A 501 34.00 -1.63 -5.77
C LYS A 501 33.30 -0.50 -4.99
N GLY A 502 33.70 -0.28 -3.74
CA GLY A 502 33.27 0.88 -2.93
C GLY A 502 32.05 0.68 -2.04
N LEU A 503 31.21 -0.34 -2.26
CA LEU A 503 30.01 -0.59 -1.45
C LEU A 503 30.21 -1.64 -0.35
N LYS A 504 29.61 -1.39 0.82
CA LYS A 504 29.46 -2.36 1.92
C LYS A 504 28.50 -3.47 1.48
N LEU A 505 28.68 -4.70 1.97
CA LEU A 505 27.80 -5.82 1.64
C LEU A 505 26.30 -5.50 1.87
N THR A 506 25.98 -4.81 2.96
CA THR A 506 24.60 -4.41 3.28
C THR A 506 24.02 -3.45 2.24
N GLN A 507 24.80 -2.46 1.79
CA GLN A 507 24.41 -1.56 0.70
C GLN A 507 24.20 -2.34 -0.60
N ARG A 508 25.07 -3.30 -0.92
CA ARG A 508 24.92 -4.15 -2.12
C ARG A 508 23.59 -4.89 -2.11
N LEU A 509 23.20 -5.46 -0.97
CA LEU A 509 21.92 -6.16 -0.82
C LEU A 509 20.72 -5.22 -0.96
N CYS A 510 20.79 -4.00 -0.38
CA CYS A 510 19.74 -3.00 -0.53
C CYS A 510 19.55 -2.55 -1.99
N TYR A 511 20.63 -2.21 -2.69
CA TYR A 511 20.58 -1.83 -4.10
C TYR A 511 20.14 -3.00 -4.98
N ALA A 512 20.65 -4.21 -4.72
CA ALA A 512 20.21 -5.40 -5.43
C ALA A 512 18.72 -5.64 -5.26
N ASN A 513 18.16 -5.49 -4.05
CA ASN A 513 16.72 -5.66 -3.86
C ASN A 513 15.91 -4.65 -4.67
N ALA A 514 16.30 -3.37 -4.62
CA ALA A 514 15.61 -2.30 -5.34
C ALA A 514 15.60 -2.55 -6.86
N MET A 515 16.72 -3.03 -7.41
CA MET A 515 16.85 -3.30 -8.84
C MET A 515 16.16 -4.61 -9.25
N LEU A 516 16.33 -5.67 -8.45
CA LEU A 516 15.70 -6.96 -8.71
C LEU A 516 14.19 -6.83 -8.68
N HIS A 517 13.59 -6.05 -7.76
CA HIS A 517 12.15 -5.86 -7.67
C HIS A 517 11.48 -5.51 -9.01
N PHE A 518 12.14 -4.72 -9.87
CA PHE A 518 11.62 -4.34 -11.19
C PHE A 518 11.66 -5.47 -12.24
N LEU A 519 12.37 -6.58 -11.99
CA LEU A 519 12.35 -7.80 -12.81
C LEU A 519 11.17 -8.72 -12.49
N SER A 520 10.28 -8.33 -11.57
CA SER A 520 9.11 -9.12 -11.15
C SER A 520 8.10 -9.39 -12.26
N GLY A 521 8.14 -8.63 -13.36
CA GLY A 521 7.20 -8.79 -14.48
C GLY A 521 7.22 -10.19 -15.10
N ILE A 522 8.39 -10.78 -15.34
CA ILE A 522 8.49 -12.13 -15.91
C ILE A 522 7.94 -13.20 -14.94
N PRO A 523 8.41 -13.29 -13.68
CA PRO A 523 7.87 -14.20 -12.68
C PRO A 523 6.35 -14.08 -12.54
N ARG A 524 5.83 -12.85 -12.56
CA ARG A 524 4.39 -12.60 -12.45
C ARG A 524 3.60 -13.18 -13.62
N LEU A 525 4.08 -13.01 -14.85
CA LEU A 525 3.47 -13.63 -16.03
C LEU A 525 3.52 -15.16 -15.95
N ILE A 526 4.65 -15.73 -15.50
CA ILE A 526 4.79 -17.18 -15.30
C ILE A 526 3.75 -17.68 -14.30
N PHE A 527 3.55 -17.01 -13.16
CA PHE A 527 2.53 -17.42 -12.18
C PHE A 527 1.10 -17.34 -12.73
N LEU A 528 0.81 -16.34 -13.57
CA LEU A 528 -0.49 -16.16 -14.21
C LEU A 528 -0.80 -17.23 -15.27
N THR A 529 0.21 -17.89 -15.83
CA THR A 529 0.06 -18.91 -16.89
C THR A 529 0.45 -20.32 -16.45
N ALA A 530 1.13 -20.51 -15.31
CA ALA A 530 1.66 -21.80 -14.89
C ALA A 530 0.60 -22.93 -14.86
N PRO A 531 -0.62 -22.73 -14.30
CA PRO A 531 -1.64 -23.79 -14.31
C PRO A 531 -2.08 -24.24 -15.71
N LEU A 532 -1.91 -23.37 -16.72
CA LEU A 532 -2.31 -23.66 -18.09
C LEU A 532 -1.42 -24.71 -18.74
N ALA A 533 -0.16 -24.83 -18.31
CA ALA A 533 0.74 -25.87 -18.79
C ALA A 533 0.19 -27.26 -18.46
N PHE A 534 -0.30 -27.47 -17.23
CA PHE A 534 -0.97 -28.72 -16.88
C PHE A 534 -2.33 -28.84 -17.58
N LEU A 535 -3.19 -27.83 -17.48
CA LEU A 535 -4.58 -27.94 -17.97
C LEU A 535 -4.71 -28.09 -19.48
N LEU A 536 -3.84 -27.45 -20.27
CA LEU A 536 -3.90 -27.44 -21.73
C LEU A 536 -2.91 -28.40 -22.39
N LEU A 537 -1.70 -28.55 -21.83
CA LEU A 537 -0.61 -29.29 -22.45
C LEU A 537 -0.32 -30.62 -21.75
N ASN A 538 -1.06 -30.94 -20.68
CA ASN A 538 -0.80 -32.07 -19.80
C ASN A 538 0.62 -32.11 -19.21
N ALA A 539 1.25 -30.94 -19.05
CA ALA A 539 2.61 -30.82 -18.51
C ALA A 539 2.56 -30.71 -16.98
N TYR A 540 3.17 -31.67 -16.29
CA TYR A 540 3.26 -31.75 -14.83
C TYR A 540 4.34 -30.81 -14.29
N ILE A 541 3.98 -29.53 -14.11
CA ILE A 541 4.87 -28.48 -13.59
C ILE A 541 5.37 -28.71 -12.15
N ILE A 542 4.60 -29.46 -11.36
CA ILE A 542 5.00 -29.93 -10.03
C ILE A 542 4.63 -31.42 -9.98
N TYR A 543 5.64 -32.28 -10.06
CA TYR A 543 5.47 -33.73 -10.05
C TYR A 543 5.32 -34.23 -8.61
N ALA A 544 4.14 -34.01 -8.02
CA ALA A 544 3.80 -34.45 -6.67
C ALA A 544 2.29 -34.60 -6.49
N PRO A 545 1.82 -35.42 -5.52
CA PRO A 545 0.39 -35.49 -5.18
C PRO A 545 -0.14 -34.13 -4.74
N ALA A 546 -1.38 -33.80 -5.12
CA ALA A 546 -2.00 -32.49 -4.83
C ALA A 546 -1.98 -32.14 -3.32
N LEU A 547 -2.15 -33.13 -2.44
CA LEU A 547 -2.07 -32.95 -0.99
C LEU A 547 -0.67 -32.53 -0.53
N ALA A 548 0.40 -33.11 -1.10
CA ALA A 548 1.76 -32.71 -0.79
C ALA A 548 2.02 -31.26 -1.24
N ILE A 549 1.59 -30.90 -2.46
CA ILE A 549 1.67 -29.52 -2.96
C ILE A 549 1.00 -28.56 -1.96
N ALA A 550 -0.23 -28.85 -1.53
CA ALA A 550 -0.94 -28.01 -0.57
C ALA A 550 -0.20 -27.88 0.78
N LEU A 551 0.36 -28.96 1.32
CA LEU A 551 1.06 -28.98 2.61
C LEU A 551 2.45 -28.33 2.61
N TYR A 552 3.05 -28.11 1.44
CA TYR A 552 4.32 -27.43 1.32
C TYR A 552 4.14 -25.98 0.86
N MET A 553 3.26 -25.73 -0.12
CA MET A 553 3.01 -24.42 -0.71
C MET A 553 2.20 -23.49 0.21
N LEU A 554 1.04 -23.94 0.70
CA LEU A 554 0.13 -23.06 1.47
C LEU A 554 0.77 -22.54 2.77
N PRO A 555 1.51 -23.36 3.55
CA PRO A 555 2.16 -22.86 4.76
C PRO A 555 3.20 -21.79 4.47
N HIS A 556 3.98 -21.95 3.39
CA HIS A 556 4.91 -20.93 2.94
C HIS A 556 4.17 -19.61 2.64
N MET A 557 3.12 -19.67 1.82
CA MET A 557 2.32 -18.49 1.47
C MET A 557 1.68 -17.83 2.70
N ILE A 558 1.12 -18.62 3.62
CA ILE A 558 0.48 -18.14 4.84
C ILE A 558 1.50 -17.44 5.75
N HIS A 559 2.66 -18.07 6.00
CA HIS A 559 3.69 -17.49 6.86
C HIS A 559 4.31 -16.22 6.26
N ALA A 560 4.55 -16.19 4.96
CA ALA A 560 5.05 -15.02 4.26
C ALA A 560 4.06 -13.84 4.37
N ASN A 561 2.77 -14.09 4.06
CA ASN A 561 1.71 -13.09 4.18
C ASN A 561 1.51 -12.61 5.63
N LEU A 562 1.53 -13.52 6.61
CA LEU A 562 1.34 -13.18 8.01
C LEU A 562 2.46 -12.29 8.55
N THR A 563 3.69 -12.59 8.14
CA THR A 563 4.89 -11.83 8.49
C THR A 563 4.87 -10.46 7.82
N ASN A 564 4.56 -10.40 6.53
CA ASN A 564 4.41 -9.16 5.78
C ASN A 564 3.31 -8.28 6.40
N SER A 565 2.11 -8.82 6.64
CA SER A 565 1.01 -8.08 7.29
C SER A 565 1.43 -7.44 8.62
N ARG A 566 2.30 -8.10 9.41
CA ARG A 566 2.83 -7.53 10.65
C ARG A 566 3.84 -6.40 10.41
N ILE A 567 4.71 -6.53 9.43
CA ILE A 567 5.82 -5.59 9.16
C ILE A 567 5.34 -4.40 8.33
N GLN A 568 4.69 -4.67 7.20
CA GLN A 568 4.27 -3.68 6.21
C GLN A 568 2.78 -3.32 6.26
N GLY A 569 1.97 -3.95 7.12
CA GLY A 569 0.50 -3.81 7.08
C GLY A 569 -0.07 -2.41 7.32
N LYS A 570 0.75 -1.42 7.72
CA LYS A 570 0.34 0.00 7.74
C LYS A 570 0.48 0.68 6.36
N TYR A 571 1.36 0.16 5.51
CA TYR A 571 1.79 0.78 4.26
C TYR A 571 1.38 -0.02 3.03
N ARG A 572 1.09 -1.32 3.21
CA ARG A 572 0.63 -2.21 2.14
C ARG A 572 -0.27 -3.30 2.72
N TYR A 573 -1.51 -3.34 2.25
CA TYR A 573 -2.45 -4.38 2.62
C TYR A 573 -2.15 -5.69 1.89
N SER A 574 -2.49 -6.82 2.52
CA SER A 574 -2.28 -8.15 1.95
C SER A 574 -3.06 -8.31 0.64
N PHE A 575 -2.53 -9.10 -0.31
CA PHE A 575 -3.12 -9.39 -1.63
C PHE A 575 -3.21 -8.21 -2.62
N TRP A 576 -2.93 -6.99 -2.19
CA TRP A 576 -2.95 -5.83 -3.06
C TRP A 576 -1.74 -5.78 -4.00
N SER A 577 -0.56 -6.16 -3.50
CA SER A 577 0.67 -6.21 -4.31
C SER A 577 0.49 -7.05 -5.58
N GLU A 578 -0.28 -8.13 -5.48
CA GLU A 578 -0.63 -9.00 -6.59
C GLU A 578 -1.40 -8.27 -7.69
N VAL A 579 -2.30 -7.35 -7.34
CA VAL A 579 -3.03 -6.53 -8.33
C VAL A 579 -2.08 -5.51 -8.97
N TYR A 580 -1.32 -4.76 -8.17
CA TYR A 580 -0.35 -3.78 -8.66
C TYR A 580 0.69 -4.41 -9.60
N GLU A 581 1.29 -5.52 -9.18
CA GLU A 581 2.27 -6.25 -9.99
C GLU A 581 1.65 -6.83 -11.25
N SER A 582 0.42 -7.36 -11.20
CA SER A 582 -0.26 -7.88 -12.40
C SER A 582 -0.55 -6.79 -13.43
N VAL A 583 -0.92 -5.58 -13.00
CA VAL A 583 -1.10 -4.43 -13.90
C VAL A 583 0.24 -4.09 -14.58
N LEU A 584 1.34 -4.07 -13.85
CA LEU A 584 2.63 -3.66 -14.40
C LEU A 584 3.37 -4.76 -15.17
N ALA A 585 3.11 -6.04 -14.86
CA ALA A 585 3.96 -7.17 -15.26
C ALA A 585 4.24 -7.25 -16.76
N TRP A 586 3.19 -7.19 -17.58
CA TRP A 586 3.33 -7.23 -19.04
C TRP A 586 4.15 -6.06 -19.58
N TYR A 587 3.92 -4.87 -19.03
CA TYR A 587 4.53 -3.62 -19.50
C TYR A 587 5.99 -3.48 -19.13
N ILE A 588 6.40 -4.00 -17.96
CA ILE A 588 7.79 -3.92 -17.51
C ILE A 588 8.64 -5.09 -18.00
N ALA A 589 8.05 -6.27 -18.28
CA ALA A 589 8.80 -7.47 -18.64
C ALA A 589 9.73 -7.28 -19.86
N ARG A 590 9.22 -6.72 -20.96
CA ARG A 590 10.03 -6.48 -22.16
C ARG A 590 11.09 -5.40 -21.95
N PRO A 591 10.76 -4.18 -21.48
CA PRO A 591 11.76 -3.13 -21.26
C PRO A 591 12.89 -3.53 -20.33
N THR A 592 12.61 -4.25 -19.24
CA THR A 592 13.65 -4.69 -18.30
C THR A 592 14.52 -5.79 -18.89
N THR A 593 13.95 -6.74 -19.62
CA THR A 593 14.72 -7.77 -20.34
C THR A 593 15.66 -7.14 -21.38
N VAL A 594 15.15 -6.19 -22.16
CA VAL A 594 15.98 -5.46 -23.13
C VAL A 594 17.08 -4.68 -22.42
N ALA A 595 16.79 -3.98 -21.32
CA ALA A 595 17.81 -3.24 -20.56
C ALA A 595 18.90 -4.16 -19.98
N LEU A 596 18.53 -5.37 -19.55
CA LEU A 596 19.47 -6.35 -19.01
C LEU A 596 20.43 -6.88 -20.09
N LEU A 597 19.92 -7.15 -21.29
CA LEU A 597 20.69 -7.71 -22.40
C LEU A 597 21.43 -6.64 -23.23
N ASN A 598 20.78 -5.49 -23.47
CA ASN A 598 21.31 -4.37 -24.25
C ASN A 598 20.88 -3.02 -23.65
N PRO A 599 21.61 -2.51 -22.65
CA PRO A 599 21.20 -1.35 -21.85
C PRO A 599 21.11 -0.03 -22.63
N HIS A 600 21.79 0.09 -23.76
CA HIS A 600 21.76 1.32 -24.58
C HIS A 600 20.59 1.34 -25.59
N LYS A 601 19.85 0.24 -25.76
CA LYS A 601 18.72 0.18 -26.69
C LYS A 601 17.41 0.69 -26.06
N GLY A 602 16.76 1.60 -26.78
CA GLY A 602 15.42 2.11 -26.49
C GLY A 602 15.43 3.63 -26.26
N THR A 603 14.55 4.34 -26.96
CA THR A 603 14.38 5.78 -26.78
C THR A 603 13.41 6.07 -25.62
N PHE A 604 13.45 7.30 -25.13
CA PHE A 604 12.48 7.81 -24.16
C PHE A 604 11.75 8.98 -24.80
N ASN A 605 10.43 8.88 -24.90
CA ASN A 605 9.59 10.04 -25.15
C ASN A 605 9.04 10.53 -23.81
N VAL A 606 9.10 11.84 -23.60
CA VAL A 606 8.51 12.49 -22.42
C VAL A 606 7.01 12.20 -22.44
N THR A 607 6.54 11.48 -21.41
CA THR A 607 5.12 11.23 -21.20
C THR A 607 4.41 12.57 -20.99
N ALA A 608 3.39 12.87 -21.79
CA ALA A 608 2.56 14.05 -21.57
C ALA A 608 1.94 13.98 -20.16
N LYS A 609 2.16 15.03 -19.36
CA LYS A 609 1.41 15.28 -18.13
C LYS A 609 0.25 16.19 -18.49
N GLY A 610 -0.98 15.68 -18.45
CA GLY A 610 -2.17 16.50 -18.66
C GLY A 610 -3.26 15.80 -19.49
N GLY A 611 -4.47 15.78 -18.97
CA GLY A 611 -5.69 15.46 -19.71
C GLY A 611 -6.92 15.38 -18.82
N LEU A 612 -7.99 16.09 -19.16
CA LEU A 612 -9.28 15.94 -18.48
C LEU A 612 -10.01 14.70 -19.01
N VAL A 613 -10.39 13.79 -18.10
CA VAL A 613 -11.24 12.64 -18.42
C VAL A 613 -12.70 13.04 -18.23
N ASP A 614 -13.32 13.56 -19.30
CA ASP A 614 -14.70 14.07 -19.26
C ASP A 614 -15.76 12.99 -19.02
N LYS A 615 -15.49 11.74 -19.46
CA LYS A 615 -16.36 10.57 -19.32
C LYS A 615 -15.56 9.35 -18.88
N ALA A 616 -16.15 8.56 -17.99
CA ALA A 616 -15.57 7.27 -17.62
C ALA A 616 -15.52 6.34 -18.84
N HIS A 617 -14.36 5.75 -19.10
CA HIS A 617 -14.13 4.89 -20.25
C HIS A 617 -13.12 3.80 -19.91
N VAL A 618 -13.15 2.72 -20.68
CA VAL A 618 -12.12 1.68 -20.60
C VAL A 618 -10.97 2.08 -21.51
N ASP A 619 -9.74 2.12 -20.97
CA ASP A 619 -8.55 2.25 -21.81
C ASP A 619 -8.29 0.89 -22.49
N TRP A 620 -8.85 0.74 -23.70
CA TRP A 620 -8.76 -0.51 -24.46
C TRP A 620 -7.32 -0.85 -24.87
N GLU A 621 -6.47 0.15 -25.09
CA GLU A 621 -5.08 -0.10 -25.47
C GLU A 621 -4.29 -0.66 -24.29
N ILE A 622 -4.44 -0.04 -23.12
CA ILE A 622 -3.80 -0.51 -21.88
C ILE A 622 -4.40 -1.85 -21.41
N SER A 623 -5.67 -2.12 -21.68
CA SER A 623 -6.34 -3.35 -21.23
C SER A 623 -6.01 -4.59 -22.07
N ARG A 624 -5.51 -4.45 -23.32
CA ARG A 624 -5.25 -5.56 -24.26
C ARG A 624 -4.49 -6.73 -23.63
N PRO A 625 -3.35 -6.53 -22.93
CA PRO A 625 -2.61 -7.65 -22.35
C PRO A 625 -3.39 -8.40 -21.28
N TYR A 626 -4.15 -7.69 -20.45
CA TYR A 626 -4.96 -8.31 -19.40
C TYR A 626 -6.07 -9.16 -20.02
N LEU A 627 -6.69 -8.68 -21.10
CA LEU A 627 -7.70 -9.43 -21.84
C LEU A 627 -7.12 -10.71 -22.46
N VAL A 628 -5.91 -10.66 -23.03
CA VAL A 628 -5.23 -11.85 -23.55
C VAL A 628 -5.01 -12.88 -22.42
N LEU A 629 -4.51 -12.44 -21.27
CA LEU A 629 -4.29 -13.33 -20.11
C LEU A 629 -5.60 -13.90 -19.55
N VAL A 630 -6.67 -13.11 -19.54
CA VAL A 630 -8.03 -13.55 -19.16
C VAL A 630 -8.54 -14.61 -20.12
N LEU A 631 -8.39 -14.42 -21.44
CA LEU A 631 -8.81 -15.40 -22.44
C LEU A 631 -8.02 -16.70 -22.32
N LEU A 632 -6.71 -16.63 -22.11
CA LEU A 632 -5.86 -17.81 -21.87
C LEU A 632 -6.30 -18.58 -20.61
N ASN A 633 -6.56 -17.87 -19.51
CA ASN A 633 -7.05 -18.50 -18.28
C ASN A 633 -8.46 -19.07 -18.45
N LEU A 634 -9.33 -18.42 -19.25
CA LEU A 634 -10.64 -18.95 -19.59
C LEU A 634 -10.54 -20.25 -20.40
N CYS A 635 -9.63 -20.35 -21.37
CA CYS A 635 -9.33 -21.60 -22.06
C CYS A 635 -8.88 -22.69 -21.07
N GLY A 636 -8.04 -22.34 -20.10
CA GLY A 636 -7.66 -23.22 -19.01
C GLY A 636 -8.84 -23.72 -18.18
N LEU A 637 -9.80 -22.85 -17.81
CA LEU A 637 -11.01 -23.25 -17.09
C LEU A 637 -11.88 -24.22 -17.90
N ILE A 638 -12.05 -23.95 -19.21
CA ILE A 638 -12.83 -24.81 -20.09
C ILE A 638 -12.17 -26.20 -20.19
N ALA A 639 -10.86 -26.25 -20.41
CA ALA A 639 -10.10 -27.49 -20.45
C ALA A 639 -10.15 -28.22 -19.09
N GLY A 640 -10.03 -27.50 -17.98
CA GLY A 640 -10.18 -28.07 -16.64
C GLY A 640 -11.56 -28.69 -16.42
N GLY A 641 -12.63 -28.02 -16.83
CA GLY A 641 -14.00 -28.56 -16.78
C GLY A 641 -14.17 -29.82 -17.63
N TRP A 642 -13.58 -29.83 -18.84
CA TRP A 642 -13.55 -31.02 -19.68
C TRP A 642 -12.78 -32.18 -19.04
N ARG A 643 -11.61 -31.91 -18.44
CA ARG A 643 -10.80 -32.92 -17.72
C ARG A 643 -11.49 -33.46 -16.47
N LEU A 644 -12.29 -32.66 -15.77
CA LEU A 644 -13.10 -33.17 -14.65
C LEU A 644 -14.22 -34.11 -15.12
N ALA A 645 -14.76 -33.89 -16.32
CA ALA A 645 -15.86 -34.69 -16.85
C ALA A 645 -15.38 -35.96 -17.56
N TYR A 646 -14.25 -35.89 -18.26
CA TYR A 646 -13.78 -36.94 -19.19
C TYR A 646 -12.31 -37.35 -19.00
N GLY A 647 -11.57 -36.72 -18.08
CA GLY A 647 -10.16 -37.01 -17.82
C GLY A 647 -9.96 -38.19 -16.87
N ASP A 648 -8.70 -38.53 -16.61
CA ASP A 648 -8.31 -39.60 -15.70
C ASP A 648 -8.71 -39.27 -14.25
N ALA A 649 -9.35 -40.23 -13.58
CA ALA A 649 -9.75 -40.12 -12.19
C ALA A 649 -8.57 -39.86 -11.24
N ALA A 650 -7.37 -40.36 -11.57
CA ALA A 650 -6.17 -40.15 -10.78
C ALA A 650 -5.70 -38.68 -10.80
N GLU A 651 -6.01 -37.95 -11.87
CA GLU A 651 -5.58 -36.56 -12.07
C GLU A 651 -6.57 -35.54 -11.46
N ILE A 652 -7.78 -35.97 -11.09
CA ILE A 652 -8.85 -35.10 -10.57
C ILE A 652 -8.36 -34.15 -9.46
N PRO A 653 -7.61 -34.60 -8.43
CA PRO A 653 -7.14 -33.68 -7.38
C PRO A 653 -6.23 -32.56 -7.92
N THR A 654 -5.37 -32.87 -8.88
CA THR A 654 -4.46 -31.90 -9.51
C THR A 654 -5.21 -30.95 -10.43
N VAL A 655 -6.24 -31.44 -11.14
CA VAL A 655 -7.15 -30.61 -11.95
C VAL A 655 -7.90 -29.62 -11.06
N ILE A 656 -8.46 -30.07 -9.92
CA ILE A 656 -9.15 -29.20 -8.96
C ILE A 656 -8.22 -28.11 -8.42
N LEU A 657 -7.00 -28.48 -8.01
CA LEU A 657 -6.01 -27.53 -7.52
C LEU A 657 -5.66 -26.48 -8.59
N SER A 658 -5.45 -26.93 -9.83
CA SER A 658 -5.12 -26.06 -10.96
C SER A 658 -6.27 -25.12 -11.32
N ILE A 659 -7.52 -25.61 -11.35
CA ILE A 659 -8.71 -24.78 -11.54
C ILE A 659 -8.81 -23.73 -10.43
N GLY A 660 -8.57 -24.10 -9.17
CA GLY A 660 -8.53 -23.16 -8.05
C GLY A 660 -7.53 -22.02 -8.28
N TRP A 661 -6.36 -22.34 -8.82
CA TRP A 661 -5.34 -21.35 -9.15
C TRP A 661 -5.69 -20.47 -10.35
N VAL A 662 -6.29 -21.05 -11.40
CA VAL A 662 -6.81 -20.28 -12.54
C VAL A 662 -7.93 -19.33 -12.10
N LEU A 663 -8.82 -19.75 -11.20
CA LEU A 663 -9.86 -18.88 -10.65
C LEU A 663 -9.26 -17.73 -9.83
N PHE A 664 -8.22 -18.00 -9.04
CA PHE A 664 -7.49 -16.95 -8.34
C PHE A 664 -6.83 -15.96 -9.31
N ASN A 665 -6.14 -16.46 -10.35
CA ASN A 665 -5.53 -15.64 -11.40
C ASN A 665 -6.57 -14.78 -12.12
N MET A 666 -7.73 -15.35 -12.47
CA MET A 666 -8.84 -14.62 -13.07
C MET A 666 -9.31 -13.47 -12.19
N LEU A 667 -9.46 -13.68 -10.87
CA LEU A 667 -9.87 -12.61 -9.97
C LEU A 667 -8.83 -11.49 -9.88
N ILE A 668 -7.53 -11.81 -9.84
CA ILE A 668 -6.50 -10.77 -9.87
C ILE A 668 -6.49 -10.01 -11.20
N LEU A 669 -6.64 -10.70 -12.34
CA LEU A 669 -6.74 -10.07 -13.65
C LEU A 669 -7.99 -9.20 -13.79
N GLY A 670 -9.10 -9.60 -13.18
CA GLY A 670 -10.29 -8.77 -13.05
C GLY A 670 -9.99 -7.48 -12.27
N GLY A 671 -9.14 -7.55 -11.25
CA GLY A 671 -8.70 -6.36 -10.50
C GLY A 671 -7.86 -5.42 -11.37
N ALA A 672 -6.97 -5.98 -12.20
CA ALA A 672 -6.20 -5.20 -13.17
C ALA A 672 -7.10 -4.51 -14.21
N ILE A 673 -8.15 -5.20 -14.68
CA ILE A 673 -9.17 -4.61 -15.56
C ILE A 673 -9.95 -3.50 -14.85
N ALA A 674 -10.32 -3.70 -13.58
CA ALA A 674 -11.03 -2.67 -12.80
C ALA A 674 -10.23 -1.35 -12.73
N VAL A 675 -8.90 -1.44 -12.54
CA VAL A 675 -8.01 -0.27 -12.53
C VAL A 675 -7.93 0.40 -13.91
N ALA A 676 -8.07 -0.36 -15.01
CA ALA A 676 -8.05 0.16 -16.38
C ALA A 676 -9.35 0.85 -16.82
N VAL A 677 -10.40 0.81 -15.99
CA VAL A 677 -11.59 1.63 -16.16
C VAL A 677 -11.31 3.02 -15.58
N GLU A 678 -11.03 3.99 -16.45
CA GLU A 678 -10.73 5.35 -16.02
C GLU A 678 -11.98 6.03 -15.47
N ALA A 679 -11.90 6.47 -14.21
CA ALA A 679 -12.97 7.23 -13.59
C ALA A 679 -13.02 8.66 -14.12
N ARG A 680 -14.23 9.23 -14.16
CA ARG A 680 -14.46 10.60 -14.61
C ARG A 680 -13.76 11.61 -13.69
N GLN A 681 -12.89 12.45 -14.26
CA GLN A 681 -12.22 13.54 -13.55
C GLN A 681 -12.81 14.89 -13.97
N VAL A 682 -13.66 15.47 -13.12
CA VAL A 682 -14.36 16.72 -13.43
C VAL A 682 -13.53 17.97 -13.07
N ARG A 683 -12.55 17.86 -12.17
CA ARG A 683 -11.81 18.99 -11.61
C ARG A 683 -10.36 19.00 -12.10
N GLN A 684 -9.89 20.16 -12.58
CA GLN A 684 -8.50 20.38 -12.98
C GLN A 684 -7.55 20.46 -11.76
N SER A 685 -7.93 21.21 -10.73
CA SER A 685 -7.15 21.35 -9.50
C SER A 685 -7.65 20.39 -8.41
N HIS A 686 -6.74 19.58 -7.86
CA HIS A 686 -7.03 18.70 -6.74
C HIS A 686 -7.29 19.52 -5.47
N ARG A 687 -8.22 19.03 -4.64
CA ARG A 687 -8.56 19.64 -3.35
C ARG A 687 -7.94 18.82 -2.23
N VAL A 688 -7.41 19.51 -1.23
CA VAL A 688 -6.81 18.95 -0.02
C VAL A 688 -7.80 19.15 1.11
N ASP A 689 -8.19 18.06 1.77
CA ASP A 689 -9.06 18.12 2.94
C ASP A 689 -8.25 18.54 4.17
N ILE A 690 -8.77 19.51 4.92
CA ILE A 690 -8.13 20.00 6.15
C ILE A 690 -9.17 20.65 7.05
N ALA A 691 -8.92 20.73 8.36
CA ALA A 691 -9.77 21.49 9.27
C ALA A 691 -8.99 22.68 9.83
N LEU A 692 -9.12 23.86 9.19
CA LEU A 692 -8.45 25.08 9.63
C LEU A 692 -9.45 26.14 10.12
N PRO A 693 -9.17 26.85 11.23
CA PRO A 693 -9.92 28.04 11.60
C PRO A 693 -9.79 29.12 10.51
N ALA A 694 -10.91 29.69 10.09
CA ALA A 694 -10.97 30.76 9.11
C ALA A 694 -12.09 31.74 9.47
N ALA A 695 -12.14 32.89 8.80
CA ALA A 695 -13.26 33.81 8.92
C ALA A 695 -13.66 34.37 7.56
N ILE A 696 -14.93 34.71 7.41
CA ILE A 696 -15.45 35.39 6.21
C ILE A 696 -15.85 36.80 6.57
N LYS A 697 -15.31 37.78 5.86
CA LYS A 697 -15.73 39.18 5.91
C LYS A 697 -16.67 39.47 4.75
N ARG A 698 -17.85 39.99 5.07
CA ARG A 698 -18.80 40.50 4.07
C ARG A 698 -18.47 41.95 3.69
N ARG A 699 -19.07 42.44 2.59
CA ARG A 699 -18.98 43.86 2.20
C ARG A 699 -19.39 44.82 3.31
N GLY A 700 -20.39 44.47 4.11
CA GLY A 700 -20.83 45.26 5.25
C GLY A 700 -19.91 45.20 6.47
N GLY A 701 -18.67 44.72 6.35
CA GLY A 701 -17.67 44.66 7.43
C GLY A 701 -17.85 43.53 8.45
N HIS A 702 -19.00 42.86 8.45
CA HIS A 702 -19.31 41.78 9.38
C HIS A 702 -18.42 40.55 9.15
N LEU A 703 -17.88 40.01 10.24
CA LEU A 703 -17.02 38.84 10.26
C LEU A 703 -17.77 37.61 10.79
N PHE A 704 -17.73 36.54 10.04
CA PHE A 704 -18.34 35.26 10.41
C PHE A 704 -17.24 34.22 10.60
N PRO A 705 -17.07 33.66 11.81
CA PRO A 705 -16.12 32.58 12.04
C PRO A 705 -16.58 31.32 11.30
N CYS A 706 -15.63 30.65 10.66
CA CYS A 706 -15.88 29.44 9.89
C CYS A 706 -14.72 28.45 10.04
N THR A 707 -14.91 27.25 9.52
CA THR A 707 -13.83 26.26 9.40
C THR A 707 -13.61 26.00 7.92
N LEU A 708 -12.40 26.25 7.43
CA LEU A 708 -11.99 25.78 6.12
C LEU A 708 -11.87 24.26 6.17
N ARG A 709 -12.56 23.60 5.24
CA ARG A 709 -12.74 22.14 5.15
C ARG A 709 -11.91 21.51 4.05
N ASP A 710 -11.74 22.23 2.96
CA ASP A 710 -10.92 21.82 1.85
C ASP A 710 -10.40 23.04 1.10
N TYR A 711 -9.30 22.89 0.37
CA TYR A 711 -8.74 23.94 -0.47
C TYR A 711 -8.08 23.38 -1.72
N SER A 712 -8.03 24.20 -2.77
CA SER A 712 -7.30 24.01 -4.01
C SER A 712 -6.72 25.35 -4.43
N ASP A 713 -5.85 25.37 -5.44
CA ASP A 713 -5.25 26.62 -5.95
C ASP A 713 -6.30 27.67 -6.37
N GLY A 714 -7.44 27.24 -6.92
CA GLY A 714 -8.49 28.14 -7.41
C GLY A 714 -9.72 28.32 -6.51
N GLY A 715 -9.83 27.60 -5.39
CA GLY A 715 -11.05 27.64 -4.59
C GLY A 715 -10.99 26.83 -3.30
N VAL A 716 -11.90 27.16 -2.37
CA VAL A 716 -11.95 26.57 -1.03
C VAL A 716 -13.36 26.10 -0.69
N GLY A 717 -13.44 25.12 0.21
CA GLY A 717 -14.67 24.74 0.89
C GLY A 717 -14.61 25.19 2.34
N ILE A 718 -15.66 25.84 2.83
CA ILE A 718 -15.80 26.26 4.22
C ILE A 718 -17.06 25.68 4.85
N LYS A 719 -17.06 25.58 6.17
CA LYS A 719 -18.24 25.24 6.98
C LYS A 719 -18.52 26.36 7.96
N LEU A 720 -19.73 26.92 7.88
CA LEU A 720 -20.25 27.90 8.82
C LEU A 720 -20.98 27.21 9.99
N ARG A 721 -21.22 27.97 11.06
CA ARG A 721 -21.96 27.49 12.23
C ARG A 721 -23.49 27.54 12.03
N GLN A 722 -23.96 28.43 11.17
CA GLN A 722 -25.37 28.63 10.88
C GLN A 722 -25.58 28.65 9.37
N ASP A 723 -26.77 28.21 8.95
CA ASP A 723 -27.20 28.25 7.56
C ASP A 723 -27.64 29.68 7.17
N ASP A 724 -27.70 29.95 5.86
CA ASP A 724 -28.27 31.18 5.27
C ASP A 724 -27.57 32.51 5.56
N ILE A 725 -26.31 32.49 6.02
CA ILE A 725 -25.51 33.70 6.23
C ILE A 725 -25.09 34.37 4.89
N LEU A 726 -24.76 33.57 3.86
CA LEU A 726 -24.19 34.03 2.59
C LEU A 726 -25.06 33.59 1.41
N ARG A 727 -25.14 34.42 0.36
CA ARG A 727 -25.89 34.13 -0.87
C ARG A 727 -24.95 33.65 -1.99
N GLU A 728 -25.46 32.79 -2.88
CA GLU A 728 -24.73 32.41 -4.09
C GLU A 728 -24.48 33.64 -4.98
N GLY A 729 -23.28 33.73 -5.55
CA GLY A 729 -22.80 34.91 -6.28
C GLY A 729 -22.32 36.08 -5.41
N GLU A 730 -22.47 36.01 -4.09
CA GLU A 730 -22.00 37.07 -3.19
C GLU A 730 -20.46 37.14 -3.17
N ARG A 731 -19.91 38.35 -3.28
CA ARG A 731 -18.47 38.60 -3.11
C ARG A 731 -18.14 38.75 -1.64
N VAL A 732 -17.17 37.97 -1.18
CA VAL A 732 -16.72 37.91 0.20
C VAL A 732 -15.20 37.96 0.27
N THR A 733 -14.66 38.22 1.47
CA THR A 733 -13.22 38.11 1.72
C THR A 733 -12.97 36.99 2.72
N LEU A 734 -12.20 36.00 2.32
CA LEU A 734 -11.71 34.95 3.18
C LEU A 734 -10.51 35.46 3.98
N LEU A 735 -10.54 35.28 5.30
CA LEU A 735 -9.40 35.50 6.16
C LEU A 735 -8.83 34.17 6.64
N LEU A 736 -7.53 33.99 6.43
CA LEU A 736 -6.74 32.90 7.01
C LEU A 736 -5.66 33.50 7.92
N ARG A 737 -5.16 32.68 8.84
CA ARG A 737 -4.08 33.04 9.75
C ARG A 737 -2.84 32.17 9.51
N GLN A 738 -1.69 32.83 9.47
CA GLN A 738 -0.38 32.20 9.44
C GLN A 738 0.45 32.71 10.63
N GLY A 739 0.47 31.96 11.73
CA GLY A 739 1.05 32.43 12.99
C GLY A 739 0.30 33.67 13.50
N LEU A 740 1.01 34.80 13.59
CA LEU A 740 0.45 36.10 14.00
C LEU A 740 -0.03 36.96 12.83
N ARG A 741 0.21 36.55 11.58
CA ARG A 741 -0.18 37.31 10.38
C ARG A 741 -1.59 36.91 9.94
N GLU A 742 -2.41 37.90 9.62
CA GLU A 742 -3.73 37.71 9.01
C GLU A 742 -3.64 38.01 7.52
N CYS A 743 -4.02 37.04 6.70
CA CYS A 743 -4.01 37.15 5.24
C CYS A 743 -5.45 37.19 4.73
N THR A 744 -5.69 37.99 3.70
CA THR A 744 -7.04 38.22 3.17
C THR A 744 -7.11 37.88 1.68
N PHE A 745 -8.15 37.14 1.29
CA PHE A 745 -8.30 36.62 -0.06
C PHE A 745 -9.69 36.96 -0.61
N PRO A 746 -9.79 37.70 -1.72
CA PRO A 746 -11.06 37.95 -2.37
C PRO A 746 -11.63 36.65 -2.95
N ALA A 747 -12.91 36.38 -2.65
CA ALA A 747 -13.58 35.17 -3.09
C ALA A 747 -15.05 35.44 -3.46
N THR A 748 -15.62 34.55 -4.27
CA THR A 748 -17.03 34.59 -4.66
C THR A 748 -17.70 33.29 -4.24
N VAL A 749 -18.90 33.39 -3.66
CA VAL A 749 -19.70 32.24 -3.25
C VAL A 749 -20.24 31.55 -4.50
N MET A 750 -19.85 30.29 -4.73
CA MET A 750 -20.25 29.53 -5.92
C MET A 750 -21.41 28.58 -5.65
N ARG A 751 -21.42 27.95 -4.48
CA ARG A 751 -22.41 26.92 -4.17
C ARG A 751 -22.62 26.77 -2.67
N ARG A 752 -23.87 26.51 -2.26
CA ARG A 752 -24.25 26.24 -0.86
C ARG A 752 -24.79 24.81 -0.68
N PHE A 753 -24.45 24.21 0.45
CA PHE A 753 -24.87 22.87 0.87
C PHE A 753 -25.12 22.85 2.39
N GLY A 754 -26.29 23.33 2.83
CA GLY A 754 -26.53 23.59 4.25
C GLY A 754 -25.45 24.52 4.81
N THR A 755 -24.73 24.04 5.84
CA THR A 755 -23.64 24.80 6.48
C THR A 755 -22.36 24.86 5.65
N GLY A 756 -22.24 24.02 4.61
CA GLY A 756 -21.09 23.95 3.72
C GLY A 756 -21.19 24.95 2.56
N ILE A 757 -20.13 25.72 2.31
CA ILE A 757 -20.09 26.71 1.23
C ILE A 757 -18.83 26.52 0.41
N GLY A 758 -18.99 26.46 -0.92
CA GLY A 758 -17.89 26.52 -1.87
C GLY A 758 -17.60 27.94 -2.30
N LEU A 759 -16.35 28.38 -2.15
CA LEU A 759 -15.86 29.68 -2.59
C LEU A 759 -14.86 29.50 -3.74
N GLN A 760 -14.91 30.41 -4.71
CA GLN A 760 -13.90 30.53 -5.76
C GLN A 760 -13.04 31.75 -5.49
N LEU A 761 -11.72 31.57 -5.46
CA LEU A 761 -10.77 32.68 -5.30
C LEU A 761 -10.77 33.51 -6.58
N SER A 762 -10.84 34.84 -6.47
CA SER A 762 -11.10 35.73 -7.60
C SER A 762 -9.97 36.76 -7.75
N ASN A 763 -9.19 36.70 -8.84
CA ASN A 763 -8.14 37.66 -9.20
C ASN A 763 -7.15 37.97 -8.04
N LEU A 764 -6.49 36.94 -7.50
CA LEU A 764 -5.45 37.14 -6.50
C LEU A 764 -4.29 37.94 -7.10
N THR A 765 -3.80 38.94 -6.38
CA THR A 765 -2.50 39.56 -6.70
C THR A 765 -1.37 38.55 -6.46
N ARG A 766 -0.18 38.80 -7.00
CA ARG A 766 1.02 37.97 -6.78
C ARG A 766 1.27 37.71 -5.30
N GLU A 767 1.25 38.77 -4.49
CA GLU A 767 1.46 38.67 -3.04
C GLU A 767 0.38 37.85 -2.35
N GLN A 768 -0.90 38.07 -2.70
CA GLN A 768 -2.00 37.27 -2.18
C GLN A 768 -1.90 35.80 -2.59
N HIS A 769 -1.41 35.49 -3.78
CA HIS A 769 -1.24 34.10 -4.21
C HIS A 769 -0.10 33.43 -3.42
N ILE A 770 1.03 34.11 -3.24
CA ILE A 770 2.13 33.64 -2.38
C ILE A 770 1.62 33.38 -0.95
N GLU A 771 0.92 34.36 -0.36
CA GLU A 771 0.35 34.22 0.98
C GLU A 771 -0.66 33.07 1.06
N PHE A 772 -1.48 32.87 0.03
CA PHE A 772 -2.46 31.77 0.00
C PHE A 772 -1.76 30.42 0.05
N ILE A 773 -0.75 30.21 -0.80
CA ILE A 773 0.04 28.97 -0.83
C ILE A 773 0.74 28.74 0.52
N GLN A 774 1.31 29.80 1.10
CA GLN A 774 2.00 29.73 2.39
C GLN A 774 1.06 29.53 3.59
N CYS A 775 -0.19 29.97 3.48
CA CYS A 775 -1.24 29.72 4.47
C CYS A 775 -1.86 28.33 4.36
N THR A 776 -1.62 27.59 3.27
CA THR A 776 -2.31 26.33 2.96
C THR A 776 -1.32 25.20 2.68
N PHE A 777 -0.84 25.06 1.44
CA PHE A 777 0.02 23.95 1.01
C PHE A 777 1.38 23.92 1.73
N ALA A 778 1.98 25.08 2.01
CA ALA A 778 3.34 25.17 2.54
C ALA A 778 3.42 25.22 4.08
N ARG A 779 2.32 24.98 4.82
CA ARG A 779 2.39 24.98 6.29
C ARG A 779 3.16 23.74 6.80
N ALA A 780 3.73 23.87 7.99
CA ALA A 780 4.50 22.79 8.63
C ALA A 780 3.64 21.57 9.02
N ASP A 781 2.37 21.79 9.34
CA ASP A 781 1.44 20.79 9.88
C ASP A 781 0.58 20.12 8.80
N THR A 782 0.54 20.65 7.57
CA THR A 782 -0.36 20.22 6.49
C THR A 782 -0.26 18.71 6.23
N TRP A 783 0.96 18.18 6.18
CA TRP A 783 1.23 16.79 5.82
C TRP A 783 1.66 15.92 7.01
N ALA A 784 1.63 16.46 8.23
CA ALA A 784 2.15 15.77 9.42
C ALA A 784 1.31 14.54 9.79
N ARG A 785 0.01 14.52 9.48
CA ARG A 785 -0.94 13.45 9.83
C ARG A 785 -1.11 12.35 8.79
N TRP A 786 -0.35 12.38 7.69
CA TRP A 786 -0.49 11.45 6.57
C TRP A 786 -0.41 9.95 6.91
N GLN A 787 0.14 9.57 8.07
CA GLN A 787 0.25 8.17 8.53
C GLN A 787 -0.87 7.72 9.46
N ASP A 788 -1.63 8.67 10.03
CA ASP A 788 -2.67 8.37 11.01
C ASP A 788 -4.03 8.05 10.34
N GLU A 789 -4.11 8.18 9.02
CA GLU A 789 -5.34 7.98 8.25
C GLU A 789 -5.66 6.51 7.97
N PHE A 790 -4.65 5.62 7.95
CA PHE A 790 -4.86 4.23 7.55
C PHE A 790 -4.91 3.25 8.72
N ASP A 791 -5.94 2.39 8.68
CA ASP A 791 -6.05 1.24 9.57
C ASP A 791 -4.93 0.21 9.33
N ARG A 792 -4.69 -0.65 10.31
CA ARG A 792 -3.77 -1.79 10.11
C ARG A 792 -4.42 -2.88 9.24
N ASP A 793 -3.63 -3.44 8.33
CA ASP A 793 -3.99 -4.58 7.49
C ASP A 793 -4.61 -5.75 8.27
N LYS A 794 -5.67 -6.30 7.68
CA LYS A 794 -6.36 -7.50 8.15
C LYS A 794 -6.39 -8.49 6.99
N PRO A 795 -5.46 -9.48 6.93
CA PRO A 795 -5.24 -10.29 5.72
C PRO A 795 -6.49 -10.90 5.09
N MET A 796 -7.40 -11.44 5.91
CA MET A 796 -8.65 -12.03 5.42
C MET A 796 -9.62 -10.98 4.87
N ALA A 797 -9.69 -9.80 5.47
CA ALA A 797 -10.52 -8.71 4.95
C ALA A 797 -9.94 -8.18 3.64
N SER A 798 -8.62 -7.99 3.59
CA SER A 798 -7.91 -7.55 2.39
C SER A 798 -8.05 -8.56 1.24
N LEU A 799 -7.99 -9.87 1.53
CA LEU A 799 -8.29 -10.91 0.55
C LEU A 799 -9.71 -10.78 0.02
N THR A 800 -10.73 -10.66 0.90
CA THR A 800 -12.12 -10.52 0.45
C THR A 800 -12.34 -9.26 -0.38
N ASP A 801 -11.63 -8.18 -0.06
CA ASP A 801 -11.68 -6.92 -0.79
C ASP A 801 -11.09 -7.06 -2.18
N VAL A 802 -9.92 -7.69 -2.32
CA VAL A 802 -9.26 -7.93 -3.61
C VAL A 802 -10.09 -8.88 -4.48
N LEU A 803 -10.67 -9.94 -3.91
CA LEU A 803 -11.54 -10.85 -4.65
C LEU A 803 -12.83 -10.14 -5.10
N ALA A 804 -13.41 -9.28 -4.26
CA ALA A 804 -14.58 -8.47 -4.62
C ALA A 804 -14.26 -7.46 -5.73
N LEU A 805 -13.08 -6.84 -5.66
CA LEU A 805 -12.56 -5.94 -6.69
C LEU A 805 -12.36 -6.66 -8.02
N GLY A 806 -11.77 -7.86 -7.96
CA GLY A 806 -11.57 -8.71 -9.12
C GLY A 806 -12.87 -8.99 -9.86
N TRP A 807 -13.91 -9.31 -9.09
CA TRP A 807 -15.24 -9.51 -9.63
C TRP A 807 -15.86 -8.23 -10.20
N SER A 808 -15.75 -7.09 -9.52
CA SER A 808 -16.31 -5.82 -10.02
C SER A 808 -15.65 -5.39 -11.33
N GLY A 809 -14.36 -5.66 -11.53
CA GLY A 809 -13.69 -5.36 -12.81
C GLY A 809 -14.29 -6.09 -14.00
N PHE A 810 -14.65 -7.37 -13.83
CA PHE A 810 -15.39 -8.10 -14.86
C PHE A 810 -16.79 -7.55 -15.09
N GLN A 811 -17.48 -7.11 -14.02
CA GLN A 811 -18.79 -6.45 -14.15
C GLN A 811 -18.68 -5.15 -14.95
N SER A 812 -17.70 -4.31 -14.63
CA SER A 812 -17.46 -3.05 -15.36
C SER A 812 -17.12 -3.30 -16.82
N LEU A 813 -16.26 -4.29 -17.13
CA LEU A 813 -15.95 -4.67 -18.52
C LEU A 813 -17.23 -4.97 -19.34
N LEU A 814 -18.22 -5.61 -18.70
CA LEU A 814 -19.46 -6.01 -19.37
C LEU A 814 -20.40 -4.87 -19.66
N ASP A 815 -20.38 -3.80 -18.86
CA ASP A 815 -21.14 -2.58 -19.13
C ASP A 815 -20.66 -1.92 -20.45
N TYR A 816 -19.45 -2.25 -20.91
CA TYR A 816 -18.86 -1.76 -22.15
C TYR A 816 -18.80 -2.81 -23.28
N LEU A 817 -19.29 -4.04 -23.08
CA LEU A 817 -19.32 -5.11 -24.10
C LEU A 817 -20.64 -5.13 -24.90
N PRO A 818 -20.65 -5.64 -26.15
CA PRO A 818 -21.87 -5.76 -26.96
C PRO A 818 -22.96 -6.65 -26.31
N SER A 819 -24.23 -6.31 -26.59
CA SER A 819 -25.45 -6.80 -25.92
C SER A 819 -25.74 -8.32 -25.87
N PRO A 820 -25.30 -9.21 -26.78
CA PRO A 820 -25.56 -10.64 -26.64
C PRO A 820 -24.72 -11.32 -25.53
N LEU A 821 -23.48 -10.88 -25.31
CA LEU A 821 -22.58 -11.43 -24.27
C LEU A 821 -23.01 -11.02 -22.85
N ALA A 822 -23.54 -9.80 -22.71
CA ALA A 822 -24.03 -9.29 -21.43
C ALA A 822 -25.15 -10.16 -20.82
N ARG A 823 -26.02 -10.75 -21.65
CA ARG A 823 -27.18 -11.56 -21.17
C ARG A 823 -26.77 -12.89 -20.53
N LEU A 824 -25.80 -13.60 -21.11
CA LEU A 824 -25.26 -14.84 -20.54
C LEU A 824 -24.65 -14.58 -19.15
N PHE A 825 -23.92 -13.47 -19.02
CA PHE A 825 -23.22 -13.13 -17.79
C PHE A 825 -24.14 -12.59 -16.69
N VAL A 826 -25.24 -11.91 -17.01
CA VAL A 826 -26.27 -11.55 -16.02
C VAL A 826 -26.84 -12.80 -15.32
N GLY A 827 -26.92 -13.93 -16.03
CA GLY A 827 -27.27 -15.23 -15.43
C GLY A 827 -26.22 -15.70 -14.41
N VAL A 828 -24.94 -15.67 -14.79
CA VAL A 828 -23.81 -16.06 -13.93
C VAL A 828 -23.67 -15.13 -12.72
N SER A 829 -23.84 -13.81 -12.91
CA SER A 829 -23.74 -12.83 -11.83
C SER A 829 -24.87 -12.99 -10.82
N ARG A 830 -26.10 -13.29 -11.26
CA ARG A 830 -27.22 -13.64 -10.37
C ARG A 830 -26.95 -14.92 -9.58
N LEU A 831 -26.39 -15.95 -10.22
CA LEU A 831 -26.00 -17.19 -9.55
C LEU A 831 -24.91 -16.94 -8.49
N LEU A 832 -23.92 -16.11 -8.79
CA LEU A 832 -22.83 -15.80 -7.86
C LEU A 832 -23.26 -14.87 -6.73
N VAL A 833 -24.12 -13.88 -6.97
CA VAL A 833 -24.75 -13.09 -5.90
C VAL A 833 -25.58 -14.00 -4.99
N TRP A 834 -26.25 -14.99 -5.57
CA TRP A 834 -26.94 -16.02 -4.81
C TRP A 834 -25.97 -16.89 -4.00
N LEU A 835 -24.83 -17.33 -4.55
CA LEU A 835 -23.80 -18.07 -3.81
C LEU A 835 -23.14 -17.22 -2.70
N ARG A 836 -22.82 -15.95 -2.97
CA ARG A 836 -22.28 -15.00 -1.99
C ARG A 836 -23.23 -14.77 -0.81
N SER A 837 -24.54 -14.92 -1.03
CA SER A 837 -25.54 -14.82 0.05
C SER A 837 -25.41 -15.91 1.13
N PHE A 838 -24.64 -16.98 0.88
CA PHE A 838 -24.35 -18.04 1.85
C PHE A 838 -23.11 -17.77 2.70
N LEU A 839 -22.29 -16.77 2.35
CA LEU A 839 -21.12 -16.43 3.15
C LEU A 839 -21.54 -15.79 4.49
N PRO A 840 -20.94 -16.21 5.61
CA PRO A 840 -21.26 -15.68 6.93
C PRO A 840 -20.85 -14.20 7.05
N ARG A 841 -21.55 -13.43 7.90
CA ARG A 841 -21.33 -11.99 8.14
C ARG A 841 -21.00 -11.68 9.60
N THR A 842 -20.07 -10.77 9.82
CA THR A 842 -19.74 -10.26 11.17
C THR A 842 -20.89 -9.44 11.76
N PRO A 843 -21.34 -9.71 13.00
CA PRO A 843 -22.25 -8.84 13.73
C PRO A 843 -21.65 -7.43 13.83
N ARG A 844 -22.43 -6.39 13.53
CA ARG A 844 -22.00 -4.99 13.66
C ARG A 844 -22.71 -4.35 14.86
N THR A 845 -21.96 -3.59 15.65
CA THR A 845 -22.40 -2.98 16.93
C THR A 845 -23.47 -1.91 16.77
N ASP A 846 -23.50 -1.23 15.61
CA ASP A 846 -24.55 -0.30 15.18
C ASP A 846 -25.95 -0.94 15.11
N MET A 847 -26.04 -2.26 14.90
CA MET A 847 -27.31 -2.98 14.83
C MET A 847 -27.91 -3.34 16.20
N LEU A 848 -27.22 -3.08 17.31
CA LEU A 848 -27.75 -3.23 18.68
C LEU A 848 -28.64 -2.05 19.11
N LEU A 849 -28.56 -0.90 18.43
CA LEU A 849 -29.27 0.32 18.81
C LEU A 849 -30.72 0.34 18.25
N PRO A 850 -31.71 0.86 19.02
CA PRO A 850 -33.07 1.11 18.55
C PRO A 850 -33.11 2.01 17.31
N GLY A 851 -34.15 1.89 16.49
CA GLY A 851 -34.25 2.56 15.18
C GLY A 851 -34.09 4.09 15.19
N SER A 852 -34.36 4.76 16.31
CA SER A 852 -34.21 6.21 16.48
C SER A 852 -32.76 6.67 16.67
N GLU A 853 -31.87 5.83 17.21
CA GLU A 853 -30.45 6.18 17.46
C GLU A 853 -29.53 5.86 16.27
N ARG A 854 -30.01 5.07 15.30
CA ARG A 854 -29.26 4.72 14.08
C ARG A 854 -29.02 5.89 13.13
N ALA A 855 -29.85 6.94 13.19
CA ALA A 855 -29.72 8.12 12.33
C ALA A 855 -28.56 9.04 12.73
N LEU A 856 -28.02 8.90 13.95
CA LEU A 856 -26.99 9.78 14.51
C LEU A 856 -25.55 9.24 14.38
N VAL A 857 -25.38 7.99 13.93
CA VAL A 857 -24.08 7.27 13.95
C VAL A 857 -23.60 6.87 12.54
N GLN A 858 -24.32 7.24 11.48
CA GLN A 858 -23.78 7.12 10.12
C GLN A 858 -22.94 8.38 9.79
N PRO A 859 -21.67 8.23 9.37
CA PRO A 859 -20.88 9.35 8.86
C PRO A 859 -21.44 9.92 7.55
#